data_AF-A0A4Q7V0H6-F1
#
_entry.id   AF-A0A4Q7V0H6-F1
#
_cell.length_a   1.000
_cell.length_b   1.000
_cell.length_c   1.000
_cell.angle_alpha   90.00
_cell.angle_beta   90.00
_cell.angle_gamma   90.00
#
_symmetry.space_group_name_H-M   'P 1'
#
loop_
_entity.id
_entity.type
_entity.pdbx_description
1 polymer ?
#
loop_
_entity_poly.entity_id
_entity_poly.type
_entity_poly.pdbx_seq_one_letter_code
_entity_poly.pdbx_strand_id
1 'polypeptide(L)'
;MIWRKRIGIAVLVSGVLAGAAIGAGPALAAPAENDTAGPDLLRAPAVDAPQLQNTGIWEADPIGICMTSAYRSGEYVHQGCNYDDQGGGNQYRWPNDTLLRNYTYPEDPAYRRNAADIVEVRVKPEDDATAFRVTMNTMTDPELLGLTLALGDSDAPREAPHGANTVMPASQFVTVHGTEGDITDAADGRALPDRPQVSVDVERRQVEIRVPHTAWDPQGNQRIAAAAGLWDRDADSYLVPQATADETRPGGAIIGDPTPSAFFDTAFRFREPFEAPYRDNDQKKAIADGDVSPFFADVDFGKLADGTDDESGVPTTGYMTRLFASQFEKAQGRRLPSDPGGPPPGTGTQQGGIATGSGEGSGDKRPSISFGYPCRDDCVPDLPGRLQRYMVYVPEQEAPSDGYSSMVWTGGYALRPGDDVAGDKDLYRKFADRPGNPTMIIDVDFRGADNWGYGEGGAVVFEAMADARRHYALDTEKTTMAGFSSGAYTANKLSLQFPDVFNKSFICDGLNVAPSLPAVNGVADTLPVDTVTKHEPGSKISEMLPSRRNQPVMEWAGVNDDFIPYNITRERAQAYIDGDYDFEFISHVGLGAEHLVMCKNGMWDIATNWLGDQARQVDPQHVTFVRNPLMDDPGAGLVADKAYWLSDIQSRGDELGAVDVVSEGQGRTDPAVAPVGREVKAEEGTFSPVNPYLREFRHSGDAVEAESNDVLDIRSAGVGEITVDPERAGVGCDAELKVATDGPLAVTLAGCDRTETFDGTDSGGLKKPATYDPPDPLEPLGNPLQGAPVPPEVGNLPQPPLQDVPPLRFPPNQLGQDPAPGDGAQENPVPDGTEQG
;
A
#
# COMPACT_ATOMS: atom_id res chain seq x y z
N MET A 1 20.93 -47.22 -67.31
CA MET A 1 20.23 -46.38 -68.31
C MET A 1 19.42 -45.36 -67.53
N ILE A 2 19.84 -44.08 -67.51
CA ILE A 2 19.32 -43.00 -68.40
C ILE A 2 17.82 -42.75 -68.09
N TRP A 3 17.29 -41.58 -67.71
CA TRP A 3 17.79 -40.25 -67.32
C TRP A 3 16.56 -39.36 -67.00
N ARG A 4 16.78 -38.30 -66.17
CA ARG A 4 16.05 -37.00 -66.08
C ARG A 4 14.65 -36.97 -65.42
N LYS A 5 14.44 -36.33 -64.25
CA LYS A 5 14.50 -34.88 -63.84
C LYS A 5 13.39 -33.97 -64.41
N ARG A 6 12.49 -33.47 -63.55
CA ARG A 6 12.24 -32.05 -63.14
C ARG A 6 11.06 -32.03 -62.11
N ILE A 7 11.27 -31.64 -60.83
CA ILE A 7 11.07 -30.30 -60.20
C ILE A 7 9.61 -29.81 -60.31
N GLY A 8 8.87 -29.44 -59.26
CA GLY A 8 9.10 -29.33 -57.81
C GLY A 8 7.88 -28.68 -57.12
N ILE A 9 7.84 -28.67 -55.78
CA ILE A 9 7.43 -27.59 -54.86
C ILE A 9 7.43 -28.17 -53.43
N ALA A 10 8.05 -27.42 -52.51
CA ALA A 10 8.26 -27.77 -51.12
C ALA A 10 7.00 -27.53 -50.27
N VAL A 11 6.72 -28.44 -49.34
CA VAL A 11 5.89 -28.19 -48.16
C VAL A 11 6.72 -28.56 -46.94
N LEU A 12 7.09 -27.55 -46.17
CA LEU A 12 7.65 -27.67 -44.82
C LEU A 12 6.49 -27.93 -43.86
N VAL A 13 6.49 -29.08 -43.21
CA VAL A 13 5.65 -29.36 -42.04
C VAL A 13 6.58 -29.34 -40.83
N SER A 14 6.54 -28.25 -40.08
CA SER A 14 7.18 -28.15 -38.77
C SER A 14 6.16 -28.60 -37.72
N GLY A 15 6.39 -29.78 -37.14
CA GLY A 15 5.64 -30.25 -35.98
C GLY A 15 6.22 -29.66 -34.70
N VAL A 16 5.42 -28.87 -33.99
CA VAL A 16 5.67 -28.46 -32.60
C VAL A 16 5.08 -29.55 -31.70
N LEU A 17 5.93 -30.21 -30.93
CA LEU A 17 5.55 -31.05 -29.80
C LEU A 17 5.42 -30.12 -28.59
N ALA A 18 4.17 -29.89 -28.16
CA ALA A 18 3.87 -29.26 -26.88
C ALA A 18 4.18 -30.26 -25.75
N GLY A 19 5.17 -29.93 -24.90
CA GLY A 19 5.32 -30.52 -23.58
C GLY A 19 4.43 -29.75 -22.62
N ALA A 20 3.51 -30.44 -21.97
CA ALA A 20 2.60 -29.90 -20.98
C ALA A 20 3.35 -29.65 -19.66
N ALA A 21 3.40 -28.39 -19.21
CA ALA A 21 3.56 -28.05 -17.82
C ALA A 21 2.16 -27.97 -17.21
N ILE A 22 1.88 -28.82 -16.21
CA ILE A 22 0.66 -28.77 -15.41
C ILE A 22 1.10 -28.34 -14.00
N GLY A 23 1.06 -27.04 -13.75
CA GLY A 23 0.87 -26.46 -12.42
C GLY A 23 -0.51 -25.83 -12.43
N ALA A 24 -1.51 -26.57 -11.94
CA ALA A 24 -2.88 -26.08 -11.86
C ALA A 24 -3.03 -25.23 -10.60
N GLY A 25 -2.73 -23.94 -10.70
CA GLY A 25 -3.46 -22.95 -9.91
C GLY A 25 -4.93 -22.95 -10.36
N PRO A 26 -5.89 -22.52 -9.52
CA PRO A 26 -7.24 -22.27 -10.01
C PRO A 26 -7.12 -21.33 -11.21
N ALA A 27 -7.83 -21.66 -12.30
CA ALA A 27 -7.86 -20.82 -13.48
C ALA A 27 -8.35 -19.43 -13.07
N LEU A 28 -7.41 -18.52 -12.85
CA LEU A 28 -7.67 -17.10 -12.65
C LEU A 28 -8.54 -16.66 -13.83
N ALA A 29 -9.71 -16.09 -13.52
CA ALA A 29 -10.53 -15.45 -14.52
C ALA A 29 -9.65 -14.46 -15.27
N ALA A 30 -9.39 -14.72 -16.56
CA ALA A 30 -8.75 -13.74 -17.40
C ALA A 30 -9.59 -12.46 -17.30
N PRO A 31 -8.98 -11.28 -17.09
CA PRO A 31 -9.73 -10.03 -17.18
C PRO A 31 -10.44 -10.03 -18.52
N ALA A 32 -11.74 -9.71 -18.54
CA ALA A 32 -12.47 -9.55 -19.78
C ALA A 32 -11.64 -8.62 -20.67
N GLU A 33 -11.21 -9.09 -21.86
CA GLU A 33 -10.31 -8.36 -22.78
C GLU A 33 -10.84 -6.96 -23.18
N ASN A 34 -12.03 -6.57 -22.71
CA ASN A 34 -12.73 -5.33 -23.00
C ASN A 34 -13.00 -4.41 -21.78
N ASP A 35 -12.66 -4.79 -20.53
CA ASP A 35 -12.88 -3.87 -19.38
C ASP A 35 -11.83 -2.76 -19.34
N THR A 36 -12.26 -1.55 -19.71
CA THR A 36 -11.40 -0.38 -19.80
C THR A 36 -11.59 0.59 -18.62
N ALA A 37 -12.32 0.21 -17.57
CA ALA A 37 -12.56 1.06 -16.40
C ALA A 37 -11.27 1.51 -15.72
N GLY A 38 -11.22 2.77 -15.25
CA GLY A 38 -10.07 3.33 -14.55
C GLY A 38 -8.76 3.45 -15.35
N PRO A 39 -7.65 3.77 -14.65
CA PRO A 39 -6.36 4.02 -15.29
C PRO A 39 -5.75 2.73 -15.85
N ASP A 40 -4.85 2.88 -16.83
CA ASP A 40 -4.16 1.75 -17.48
C ASP A 40 -3.31 0.91 -16.52
N LEU A 41 -2.94 1.46 -15.36
CA LEU A 41 -2.27 0.73 -14.27
C LEU A 41 -3.01 -0.55 -13.87
N LEU A 42 -4.35 -0.57 -13.92
CA LEU A 42 -5.16 -1.76 -13.60
C LEU A 42 -4.93 -2.93 -14.57
N ARG A 43 -4.51 -2.62 -15.80
CA ARG A 43 -4.32 -3.57 -16.90
C ARG A 43 -2.86 -3.77 -17.25
N ALA A 44 -1.96 -2.98 -16.67
CA ALA A 44 -0.56 -3.03 -17.01
C ALA A 44 0.02 -4.43 -16.69
N PRO A 45 1.01 -4.92 -17.45
CA PRO A 45 1.65 -6.21 -17.15
C PRO A 45 2.42 -6.13 -15.83
N ALA A 46 2.67 -7.30 -15.22
CA ALA A 46 3.60 -7.40 -14.10
C ALA A 46 4.98 -6.87 -14.54
N VAL A 47 5.60 -6.09 -13.66
CA VAL A 47 6.93 -5.52 -13.91
C VAL A 47 7.98 -6.44 -13.30
N ASP A 48 9.12 -6.53 -13.96
CA ASP A 48 10.27 -7.27 -13.44
C ASP A 48 11.01 -6.43 -12.39
N ALA A 49 11.34 -7.03 -11.25
CA ALA A 49 12.17 -6.41 -10.22
C ALA A 49 13.54 -7.09 -10.20
N PRO A 50 14.65 -6.36 -10.43
CA PRO A 50 16.00 -6.93 -10.38
C PRO A 50 16.27 -7.76 -9.11
N GLN A 51 15.74 -7.33 -7.96
CA GLN A 51 15.83 -8.05 -6.69
C GLN A 51 15.30 -9.47 -6.73
N LEU A 52 14.25 -9.71 -7.51
CA LEU A 52 13.54 -10.99 -7.59
C LEU A 52 14.00 -11.85 -8.78
N GLN A 53 14.94 -11.36 -9.59
CA GLN A 53 15.49 -12.14 -10.70
C GLN A 53 16.41 -13.25 -10.18
N ASN A 54 16.36 -14.41 -10.83
CA ASN A 54 17.24 -15.53 -10.57
C ASN A 54 18.27 -15.69 -11.70
N THR A 55 19.52 -15.92 -11.34
CA THR A 55 20.61 -16.17 -12.29
C THR A 55 21.55 -17.25 -11.75
N GLY A 56 22.45 -17.77 -12.59
CA GLY A 56 23.43 -18.77 -12.15
C GLY A 56 22.77 -20.08 -11.75
N ILE A 57 22.96 -20.50 -10.50
CA ILE A 57 22.42 -21.76 -9.97
C ILE A 57 20.99 -21.63 -9.42
N TRP A 58 20.45 -20.41 -9.33
CA TRP A 58 19.15 -20.12 -8.75
C TRP A 58 18.07 -20.23 -9.84
N GLU A 59 17.03 -21.02 -9.59
CA GLU A 59 15.94 -21.30 -10.53
C GLU A 59 14.55 -21.12 -9.90
N ALA A 60 14.41 -21.27 -8.57
CA ALA A 60 13.10 -21.26 -7.91
C ALA A 60 12.37 -19.90 -8.01
N ASP A 61 11.09 -19.90 -8.36
CA ASP A 61 10.30 -18.67 -8.37
C ASP A 61 10.24 -18.03 -6.96
N PRO A 62 10.29 -16.70 -6.83
CA PRO A 62 10.05 -15.99 -5.56
C PRO A 62 8.67 -16.32 -4.98
N ILE A 63 8.52 -16.22 -3.65
CA ILE A 63 7.23 -16.51 -2.99
C ILE A 63 6.27 -15.33 -3.12
N GLY A 64 6.78 -14.10 -2.99
CA GLY A 64 5.98 -12.87 -3.08
C GLY A 64 5.06 -12.61 -1.86
N ILE A 65 5.20 -13.39 -0.79
CA ILE A 65 4.49 -13.19 0.49
C ILE A 65 5.55 -13.06 1.59
N CYS A 66 5.59 -11.91 2.28
CA CYS A 66 6.52 -11.71 3.39
C CYS A 66 6.39 -12.80 4.46
N MET A 67 7.48 -13.05 5.18
CA MET A 67 7.51 -13.86 6.40
C MET A 67 7.10 -15.32 6.15
N THR A 68 7.44 -15.83 4.98
CA THR A 68 7.10 -17.20 4.56
C THR A 68 8.34 -17.93 4.07
N SER A 69 8.20 -19.24 3.90
CA SER A 69 9.24 -20.04 3.27
C SER A 69 8.64 -21.19 2.47
N ALA A 70 9.41 -21.66 1.48
CA ALA A 70 9.06 -22.79 0.65
C ALA A 70 10.33 -23.55 0.23
N TYR A 71 10.16 -24.82 -0.11
CA TYR A 71 11.15 -25.58 -0.87
C TYR A 71 10.69 -25.64 -2.32
N ARG A 72 11.56 -25.28 -3.25
CA ARG A 72 11.27 -25.24 -4.69
C ARG A 72 12.50 -25.63 -5.48
N SER A 73 12.41 -26.64 -6.34
CA SER A 73 13.49 -27.00 -7.28
C SER A 73 14.87 -27.20 -6.61
N GLY A 74 14.88 -27.80 -5.41
CA GLY A 74 16.11 -28.04 -4.63
C GLY A 74 16.67 -26.79 -3.93
N GLU A 75 15.91 -25.70 -3.88
CA GLU A 75 16.22 -24.49 -3.11
C GLU A 75 15.27 -24.34 -1.93
N TYR A 76 15.80 -23.89 -0.80
CA TYR A 76 14.98 -23.29 0.26
C TYR A 76 14.90 -21.80 0.00
N VAL A 77 13.69 -21.25 -0.02
CA VAL A 77 13.44 -19.83 -0.25
C VAL A 77 12.72 -19.27 0.97
N HIS A 78 13.27 -18.22 1.57
CA HIS A 78 12.60 -17.41 2.58
C HIS A 78 12.37 -16.01 2.01
N GLN A 79 11.14 -15.51 2.11
CA GLN A 79 10.79 -14.17 1.68
C GLN A 79 10.69 -13.25 2.91
N GLY A 80 11.55 -12.24 2.97
CA GLY A 80 11.48 -11.15 3.94
C GLY A 80 10.40 -10.13 3.60
N CYS A 81 10.34 -9.04 4.36
CA CYS A 81 9.56 -7.87 3.97
C CYS A 81 10.49 -6.80 3.38
N ASN A 82 9.90 -5.74 2.84
CA ASN A 82 10.62 -4.51 2.54
C ASN A 82 10.37 -3.49 3.65
N TYR A 83 11.34 -2.62 3.90
CA TYR A 83 11.28 -1.46 4.78
C TYR A 83 11.16 -1.77 6.29
N ASP A 84 11.46 -2.99 6.71
CA ASP A 84 11.35 -3.52 8.08
C ASP A 84 12.64 -3.45 8.90
N ASP A 85 13.70 -2.93 8.29
CA ASP A 85 15.03 -2.69 8.85
C ASP A 85 15.11 -1.52 9.86
N GLN A 86 14.16 -1.43 10.77
CA GLN A 86 14.03 -0.34 11.74
C GLN A 86 14.94 -0.46 12.97
N GLY A 87 15.73 -1.54 13.06
CA GLY A 87 16.66 -1.82 14.15
C GLY A 87 16.00 -2.01 15.52
N GLY A 88 16.79 -1.86 16.58
CA GLY A 88 16.35 -2.12 17.95
C GLY A 88 15.48 -1.01 18.53
N GLY A 89 14.39 -1.35 19.20
CA GLY A 89 13.64 -0.39 20.01
C GLY A 89 12.29 -0.88 20.51
N ASN A 90 11.40 0.08 20.81
CA ASN A 90 10.05 -0.22 21.29
C ASN A 90 9.09 -0.51 20.12
N GLN A 91 7.95 -1.11 20.46
CA GLN A 91 6.80 -1.24 19.54
C GLN A 91 6.40 0.12 18.96
N TYR A 92 6.05 0.15 17.68
CA TYR A 92 5.49 1.34 17.04
C TYR A 92 4.15 1.75 17.68
N ARG A 93 4.09 2.98 18.20
CA ARG A 93 2.93 3.62 18.81
C ARG A 93 2.91 5.12 18.46
N TRP A 94 1.95 5.50 17.64
CA TRP A 94 1.66 6.93 17.41
C TRP A 94 1.12 7.61 18.69
N PRO A 95 1.51 8.86 19.01
CA PRO A 95 2.42 9.74 18.28
C PRO A 95 3.91 9.60 18.64
N ASN A 96 4.27 8.69 19.58
CA ASN A 96 5.63 8.59 20.10
C ASN A 96 6.65 8.32 18.99
N ASP A 97 6.39 7.37 18.08
CA ASP A 97 7.31 7.02 17.01
C ASP A 97 7.47 8.09 15.93
N THR A 98 6.46 8.93 15.74
CA THR A 98 6.56 10.13 14.88
C THR A 98 7.52 11.16 15.50
N LEU A 99 7.74 11.13 16.81
CA LEU A 99 8.58 12.09 17.54
C LEU A 99 9.92 11.51 18.02
N LEU A 100 10.00 10.19 18.22
CA LEU A 100 11.12 9.45 18.79
C LEU A 100 11.45 8.27 17.85
N ARG A 101 12.51 8.37 17.05
CA ARG A 101 12.93 7.26 16.18
C ARG A 101 13.71 6.20 16.98
N ASN A 102 13.47 4.92 16.69
CA ASN A 102 14.24 3.78 17.22
C ASN A 102 15.68 3.84 16.69
N TYR A 103 16.11 3.01 15.75
CA TYR A 103 17.41 3.21 15.10
C TYR A 103 17.31 4.17 13.91
N THR A 104 18.40 4.87 13.65
CA THR A 104 18.55 5.74 12.48
C THR A 104 19.84 5.41 11.76
N TYR A 105 19.76 5.32 10.43
CA TYR A 105 20.94 5.18 9.58
C TYR A 105 21.85 6.43 9.67
N PRO A 106 23.15 6.29 9.32
CA PRO A 106 24.01 7.45 9.12
C PRO A 106 23.43 8.45 8.11
N GLU A 107 23.81 9.72 8.23
CA GLU A 107 23.27 10.81 7.40
C GLU A 107 23.82 10.79 5.96
N ASP A 108 24.89 10.04 5.68
CA ASP A 108 25.42 9.90 4.32
C ASP A 108 24.36 9.31 3.37
N PRO A 109 24.07 9.99 2.24
CA PRO A 109 23.07 9.54 1.27
C PRO A 109 23.38 8.15 0.68
N ALA A 110 24.61 7.66 0.74
CA ALA A 110 24.98 6.33 0.28
C ALA A 110 24.16 5.25 1.00
N TYR A 111 23.87 5.38 2.29
CA TYR A 111 23.08 4.37 3.01
C TYR A 111 21.60 4.31 2.57
N ARG A 112 21.10 5.39 1.94
CA ARG A 112 19.67 5.57 1.53
C ARG A 112 18.67 5.22 2.64
N ARG A 113 19.11 5.25 3.90
CA ARG A 113 18.35 4.85 5.10
C ARG A 113 17.70 3.46 4.99
N ASN A 114 18.32 2.51 4.26
CA ASN A 114 17.73 1.19 4.04
C ASN A 114 18.73 0.07 3.66
N ALA A 115 20.04 0.31 3.79
CA ALA A 115 21.07 -0.58 3.24
C ALA A 115 21.14 -1.99 3.88
N ALA A 116 20.49 -2.21 5.03
CA ALA A 116 20.49 -3.49 5.75
C ALA A 116 19.18 -4.30 5.59
N ASP A 117 18.24 -3.86 4.75
CA ASP A 117 16.91 -4.45 4.60
C ASP A 117 16.91 -5.74 3.75
N ILE A 118 16.69 -6.90 4.37
CA ILE A 118 16.73 -8.23 3.76
C ILE A 118 15.35 -8.59 3.19
N VAL A 119 15.24 -8.71 1.87
CA VAL A 119 13.97 -9.08 1.22
C VAL A 119 13.88 -10.56 0.87
N GLU A 120 14.99 -11.28 0.78
CA GLU A 120 14.99 -12.72 0.49
C GLU A 120 16.26 -13.41 0.97
N VAL A 121 16.13 -14.65 1.46
CA VAL A 121 17.26 -15.55 1.74
C VAL A 121 17.03 -16.89 1.06
N ARG A 122 18.03 -17.42 0.36
CA ARG A 122 17.99 -18.74 -0.27
C ARG A 122 19.13 -19.64 0.16
N VAL A 123 18.87 -20.95 0.13
CA VAL A 123 19.86 -21.99 0.44
C VAL A 123 19.80 -23.10 -0.60
N LYS A 124 20.96 -23.50 -1.13
CA LYS A 124 21.09 -24.60 -2.09
C LYS A 124 22.39 -25.39 -1.84
N PRO A 125 22.34 -26.72 -1.67
CA PRO A 125 23.56 -27.52 -1.60
C PRO A 125 24.21 -27.64 -3.00
N GLU A 126 25.53 -27.54 -3.04
CA GLU A 126 26.38 -27.88 -4.19
C GLU A 126 27.28 -29.09 -3.83
N ASP A 127 28.12 -29.55 -4.76
CA ASP A 127 28.95 -30.74 -4.55
C ASP A 127 30.06 -30.57 -3.49
N ASP A 128 30.60 -29.34 -3.33
CA ASP A 128 31.72 -29.03 -2.43
C ASP A 128 31.48 -27.83 -1.51
N ALA A 129 30.29 -27.22 -1.59
CA ALA A 129 29.88 -26.07 -0.81
C ALA A 129 28.37 -26.04 -0.59
N THR A 130 27.93 -25.23 0.37
CA THR A 130 26.53 -24.80 0.47
C THR A 130 26.44 -23.36 0.01
N ALA A 131 25.61 -23.11 -1.00
CA ALA A 131 25.36 -21.79 -1.54
C ALA A 131 24.20 -21.10 -0.80
N PHE A 132 24.39 -19.82 -0.52
CA PHE A 132 23.38 -18.92 -0.01
C PHE A 132 23.23 -17.73 -0.96
N ARG A 133 22.02 -17.20 -1.05
CA ARG A 133 21.78 -15.88 -1.63
C ARG A 133 21.01 -15.04 -0.63
N VAL A 134 21.49 -13.84 -0.37
CA VAL A 134 20.75 -12.82 0.39
C VAL A 134 20.47 -11.65 -0.54
N THR A 135 19.19 -11.33 -0.71
CA THR A 135 18.75 -10.20 -1.52
C THR A 135 18.40 -9.04 -0.59
N MET A 136 18.95 -7.86 -0.87
CA MET A 136 18.68 -6.63 -0.14
C MET A 136 17.64 -5.78 -0.88
N ASN A 137 16.83 -5.01 -0.16
CA ASN A 137 15.97 -4.01 -0.79
C ASN A 137 16.79 -2.88 -1.41
N THR A 138 17.89 -2.49 -0.77
CA THR A 138 18.74 -1.35 -1.17
C THR A 138 20.21 -1.73 -1.19
N MET A 139 20.91 -1.40 -2.27
CA MET A 139 22.36 -1.58 -2.38
C MET A 139 22.93 -0.56 -3.38
N THR A 140 23.46 0.54 -2.84
CA THR A 140 24.14 1.61 -3.59
C THR A 140 25.65 1.43 -3.60
N ASP A 141 26.19 0.95 -2.47
CA ASP A 141 27.58 0.57 -2.27
C ASP A 141 27.58 -0.72 -1.42
N PRO A 142 27.99 -1.87 -1.98
CA PRO A 142 27.96 -3.14 -1.26
C PRO A 142 28.85 -3.16 -0.04
N GLU A 143 29.85 -2.29 0.02
CA GLU A 143 30.84 -2.24 1.09
C GLU A 143 30.37 -1.50 2.35
N LEU A 144 29.13 -1.00 2.33
CA LEU A 144 28.44 -0.48 3.52
C LEU A 144 27.66 -1.57 4.25
N LEU A 145 27.42 -2.72 3.60
CA LEU A 145 26.66 -3.84 4.15
C LEU A 145 27.57 -4.74 4.99
N GLY A 146 27.10 -5.05 6.20
CA GLY A 146 27.57 -6.20 6.96
C GLY A 146 26.45 -7.23 7.12
N LEU A 147 26.73 -8.49 6.82
CA LEU A 147 25.75 -9.59 6.89
C LEU A 147 26.36 -10.76 7.67
N THR A 148 25.67 -11.27 8.68
CA THR A 148 26.10 -12.45 9.43
C THR A 148 25.09 -13.58 9.24
N LEU A 149 25.58 -14.75 8.81
CA LEU A 149 24.85 -16.02 8.82
C LEU A 149 25.27 -16.83 10.04
N ALA A 150 24.29 -17.31 10.81
CA ALA A 150 24.49 -18.25 11.91
C ALA A 150 24.14 -19.66 11.40
N LEU A 151 25.13 -20.56 11.37
CA LEU A 151 25.00 -21.89 10.77
C LEU A 151 25.11 -22.97 11.85
N GLY A 152 24.15 -23.90 11.84
CA GLY A 152 24.03 -24.95 12.85
C GLY A 152 23.49 -24.42 14.18
N ASP A 153 23.50 -25.27 15.20
CA ASP A 153 22.91 -24.97 16.51
C ASP A 153 23.94 -25.11 17.65
N SER A 154 23.60 -24.57 18.82
CA SER A 154 24.43 -24.61 20.02
C SER A 154 23.59 -24.59 21.30
N ASP A 155 24.07 -25.26 22.36
CA ASP A 155 23.37 -25.34 23.66
C ASP A 155 23.00 -23.99 24.30
N ALA A 156 23.73 -22.92 23.95
CA ALA A 156 23.46 -21.55 24.36
C ALA A 156 23.84 -20.57 23.23
N PRO A 157 23.13 -19.44 23.09
CA PRO A 157 23.48 -18.42 22.10
C PRO A 157 24.93 -17.97 22.21
N ARG A 158 25.55 -17.67 21.05
CA ARG A 158 26.94 -17.28 20.90
C ARG A 158 27.02 -15.85 20.38
N GLU A 159 28.04 -15.13 20.83
CA GLU A 159 28.32 -13.77 20.36
C GLU A 159 28.58 -13.79 18.86
N ALA A 160 27.78 -13.02 18.12
CA ALA A 160 28.05 -12.76 16.72
C ALA A 160 29.40 -12.02 16.58
N PRO A 161 30.23 -12.34 15.57
CA PRO A 161 31.56 -11.75 15.42
C PRO A 161 31.55 -10.24 15.20
N HIS A 162 32.76 -9.66 15.14
CA HIS A 162 32.99 -8.30 14.61
C HIS A 162 32.23 -7.18 15.35
N GLY A 163 32.04 -7.34 16.66
CA GLY A 163 31.48 -6.29 17.51
C GLY A 163 29.99 -6.02 17.28
N ALA A 164 29.24 -7.00 16.79
CA ALA A 164 27.81 -6.87 16.53
C ALA A 164 26.96 -6.65 17.80
N ASN A 165 27.50 -6.92 19.00
CA ASN A 165 26.80 -6.84 20.29
C ASN A 165 25.46 -7.60 20.26
N THR A 166 25.46 -8.80 19.70
CA THR A 166 24.25 -9.62 19.57
C THR A 166 24.60 -11.08 19.63
N VAL A 167 23.73 -11.88 20.25
CA VAL A 167 23.88 -13.33 20.33
C VAL A 167 22.89 -14.08 19.45
N MET A 168 23.33 -15.21 18.90
CA MET A 168 22.54 -16.17 18.14
C MET A 168 23.07 -17.59 18.38
N PRO A 169 22.24 -18.65 18.37
CA PRO A 169 22.73 -20.02 18.39
C PRO A 169 23.40 -20.34 17.05
N ALA A 170 24.60 -20.92 17.11
CA ALA A 170 25.39 -21.27 15.94
C ALA A 170 26.49 -22.27 16.32
N SER A 171 26.88 -23.12 15.37
CA SER A 171 28.19 -23.79 15.41
C SER A 171 29.26 -23.01 14.66
N GLN A 172 28.89 -22.31 13.58
CA GLN A 172 29.77 -21.42 12.83
C GLN A 172 29.04 -20.11 12.51
N PHE A 173 29.78 -19.01 12.51
CA PHE A 173 29.30 -17.76 11.91
C PHE A 173 30.04 -17.49 10.61
N VAL A 174 29.30 -17.07 9.60
CA VAL A 174 29.86 -16.52 8.36
C VAL A 174 29.52 -15.04 8.33
N THR A 175 30.53 -14.17 8.36
CA THR A 175 30.32 -12.72 8.24
C THR A 175 30.81 -12.26 6.88
N VAL A 176 29.93 -11.56 6.16
CA VAL A 176 30.18 -10.96 4.85
C VAL A 176 30.21 -9.45 5.02
N HIS A 177 31.22 -8.83 4.44
CA HIS A 177 31.40 -7.38 4.45
C HIS A 177 31.93 -6.92 3.08
N GLY A 178 31.15 -6.10 2.39
CA GLY A 178 31.44 -5.75 1.00
C GLY A 178 31.43 -6.96 0.09
N THR A 179 32.57 -7.25 -0.53
CA THR A 179 32.75 -8.36 -1.47
C THR A 179 33.56 -9.53 -0.91
N GLU A 180 33.82 -9.52 0.39
CA GLU A 180 34.58 -10.55 1.11
C GLU A 180 33.80 -11.11 2.30
N GLY A 181 34.36 -12.15 2.93
CA GLY A 181 33.88 -12.64 4.21
C GLY A 181 34.84 -13.60 4.87
N ASP A 182 34.51 -13.96 6.11
CA ASP A 182 35.24 -14.92 6.94
C ASP A 182 34.29 -15.89 7.66
N ILE A 183 34.87 -16.96 8.19
CA ILE A 183 34.15 -17.98 8.97
C ILE A 183 34.79 -18.06 10.34
N THR A 184 33.98 -18.02 11.39
CA THR A 184 34.42 -18.18 12.77
C THR A 184 33.76 -19.38 13.44
N ASP A 185 34.49 -20.06 14.31
CA ASP A 185 33.95 -21.05 15.22
C ASP A 185 33.15 -20.34 16.32
N ALA A 186 31.85 -20.63 16.42
CA ALA A 186 30.97 -19.92 17.32
C ALA A 186 31.25 -20.24 18.81
N ALA A 187 31.93 -21.34 19.12
CA ALA A 187 32.19 -21.73 20.50
C ALA A 187 33.31 -20.91 21.16
N ASP A 188 34.33 -20.51 20.39
CA ASP A 188 35.51 -19.80 20.89
C ASP A 188 35.85 -18.49 20.14
N GLY A 189 35.08 -18.15 19.10
CA GLY A 189 35.25 -16.94 18.29
C GLY A 189 36.47 -16.97 17.37
N ARG A 190 37.11 -18.13 17.20
CA ARG A 190 38.32 -18.25 16.39
C ARG A 190 37.99 -18.27 14.90
N ALA A 191 38.65 -17.40 14.13
CA ALA A 191 38.63 -17.48 12.67
C ALA A 191 39.15 -18.83 12.15
N LEU A 192 38.40 -19.42 11.22
CA LEU A 192 38.77 -20.63 10.51
C LEU A 192 39.69 -20.29 9.31
N PRO A 193 40.52 -21.26 8.84
CA PRO A 193 41.39 -21.03 7.70
C PRO A 193 40.63 -20.94 6.37
N ASP A 194 39.47 -21.61 6.29
CA ASP A 194 38.58 -21.55 5.14
C ASP A 194 37.80 -20.23 5.14
N ARG A 195 37.50 -19.72 3.94
CA ARG A 195 36.74 -18.49 3.73
C ARG A 195 35.55 -18.76 2.80
N PRO A 196 34.42 -18.06 2.98
CA PRO A 196 33.36 -18.11 1.99
C PRO A 196 33.82 -17.46 0.69
N GLN A 197 33.29 -17.92 -0.45
CA GLN A 197 33.36 -17.14 -1.68
C GLN A 197 32.15 -16.22 -1.74
N VAL A 198 32.39 -14.91 -1.89
CA VAL A 198 31.33 -13.90 -1.95
C VAL A 198 31.32 -13.27 -3.35
N SER A 199 30.13 -13.15 -3.92
CA SER A 199 29.89 -12.42 -5.17
C SER A 199 28.70 -11.49 -4.97
N VAL A 200 28.84 -10.23 -5.37
CA VAL A 200 27.78 -9.23 -5.20
C VAL A 200 27.33 -8.70 -6.55
N ASP A 201 26.03 -8.76 -6.79
CA ASP A 201 25.36 -8.12 -7.91
C ASP A 201 24.63 -6.88 -7.40
N VAL A 202 25.20 -5.69 -7.66
CA VAL A 202 24.64 -4.41 -7.20
C VAL A 202 23.34 -4.06 -7.92
N GLU A 203 23.18 -4.48 -9.17
CA GLU A 203 21.95 -4.22 -9.95
C GLU A 203 20.77 -5.00 -9.37
N ARG A 204 21.00 -6.29 -9.07
CA ARG A 204 20.00 -7.16 -8.42
C ARG A 204 19.97 -7.01 -6.90
N ARG A 205 20.95 -6.33 -6.30
CA ARG A 205 21.09 -6.17 -4.84
C ARG A 205 21.23 -7.52 -4.14
N GLN A 206 21.94 -8.45 -4.78
CA GLN A 206 22.07 -9.83 -4.35
C GLN A 206 23.51 -10.14 -3.92
N VAL A 207 23.65 -10.78 -2.77
CA VAL A 207 24.91 -11.30 -2.23
C VAL A 207 24.86 -12.82 -2.30
N GLU A 208 25.68 -13.42 -3.16
CA GLU A 208 25.86 -14.87 -3.25
C GLU A 208 27.07 -15.29 -2.40
N ILE A 209 26.88 -16.30 -1.55
CA ILE A 209 27.85 -16.74 -0.55
C ILE A 209 28.00 -18.26 -0.69
N ARG A 210 29.18 -18.75 -1.02
CA ARG A 210 29.50 -20.19 -1.01
C ARG A 210 30.33 -20.54 0.22
N VAL A 211 29.75 -21.32 1.12
CA VAL A 211 30.42 -21.82 2.32
C VAL A 211 30.98 -23.21 2.02
N PRO A 212 32.30 -23.43 2.04
CA PRO A 212 32.88 -24.72 1.68
C PRO A 212 32.51 -25.80 2.71
N HIS A 213 32.27 -27.02 2.24
CA HIS A 213 31.93 -28.16 3.11
C HIS A 213 33.06 -28.55 4.08
N THR A 214 34.31 -28.14 3.81
CA THR A 214 35.41 -28.29 4.76
C THR A 214 35.23 -27.46 6.03
N ALA A 215 34.49 -26.35 5.95
CA ALA A 215 34.12 -25.51 7.09
C ALA A 215 32.77 -25.91 7.69
N TRP A 216 31.78 -26.22 6.83
CA TRP A 216 30.43 -26.60 7.25
C TRP A 216 29.75 -27.49 6.19
N ASP A 217 29.58 -28.77 6.49
CA ASP A 217 28.91 -29.79 5.66
C ASP A 217 27.58 -30.21 6.31
N PRO A 218 26.47 -29.54 5.96
CA PRO A 218 25.17 -29.77 6.58
C PRO A 218 24.53 -31.09 6.12
N GLN A 219 23.91 -31.80 7.05
CA GLN A 219 23.11 -33.00 6.78
C GLN A 219 21.80 -32.97 7.58
N GLY A 220 20.71 -33.46 6.99
CA GLY A 220 19.39 -33.43 7.62
C GLY A 220 18.91 -32.01 7.93
N ASN A 221 18.18 -31.84 9.04
CA ASN A 221 17.68 -30.53 9.44
C ASN A 221 18.78 -29.69 10.08
N GLN A 222 18.96 -28.47 9.61
CA GLN A 222 19.96 -27.54 10.12
C GLN A 222 19.33 -26.20 10.43
N ARG A 223 19.68 -25.67 11.60
CA ARG A 223 19.36 -24.32 12.01
C ARG A 223 20.16 -23.32 11.18
N ILE A 224 19.47 -22.32 10.60
CA ILE A 224 20.05 -21.22 9.86
C ILE A 224 19.40 -19.92 10.31
N ALA A 225 20.20 -18.91 10.66
CA ALA A 225 19.75 -17.55 10.91
C ALA A 225 20.57 -16.54 10.08
N ALA A 226 20.01 -15.36 9.81
CA ALA A 226 20.72 -14.28 9.12
C ALA A 226 20.31 -12.92 9.70
N ALA A 227 21.29 -12.04 9.88
CA ALA A 227 21.09 -10.68 10.36
C ALA A 227 21.98 -9.70 9.60
N ALA A 228 21.46 -8.51 9.32
CA ALA A 228 22.15 -7.47 8.58
C ALA A 228 22.32 -6.20 9.40
N GLY A 229 23.45 -5.54 9.19
CA GLY A 229 23.83 -4.27 9.80
C GLY A 229 24.73 -3.48 8.86
N LEU A 230 25.38 -2.46 9.40
CA LEU A 230 26.24 -1.56 8.62
C LEU A 230 27.71 -1.83 8.93
N TRP A 231 28.59 -1.73 7.93
CA TRP A 231 30.00 -2.07 8.07
C TRP A 231 30.91 -0.84 8.13
N ASP A 232 31.86 -0.85 9.08
CA ASP A 232 32.98 0.08 9.14
C ASP A 232 34.23 -0.58 8.55
N ARG A 233 34.65 -0.15 7.37
CA ARG A 233 35.81 -0.70 6.67
C ARG A 233 37.14 -0.40 7.37
N ASP A 234 37.24 0.74 8.04
CA ASP A 234 38.47 1.17 8.69
C ASP A 234 38.67 0.42 10.01
N ALA A 235 37.58 0.14 10.72
CA ALA A 235 37.59 -0.62 11.97
C ALA A 235 37.53 -2.14 11.76
N ASP A 236 37.16 -2.60 10.56
CA ASP A 236 36.90 -4.03 10.25
C ASP A 236 35.87 -4.62 11.21
N SER A 237 34.78 -3.89 11.42
CA SER A 237 33.73 -4.24 12.38
C SER A 237 32.38 -3.64 12.01
N TYR A 238 31.32 -4.12 12.65
CA TYR A 238 30.01 -3.50 12.52
C TYR A 238 29.96 -2.08 13.11
N LEU A 239 29.20 -1.20 12.46
CA LEU A 239 28.82 0.11 13.00
C LEU A 239 27.72 -0.06 14.05
N VAL A 240 28.03 0.36 15.27
CA VAL A 240 27.12 0.32 16.41
C VAL A 240 26.41 1.66 16.56
N PRO A 241 25.08 1.70 16.80
CA PRO A 241 24.36 2.96 16.94
C PRO A 241 24.80 3.71 18.19
N GLN A 242 24.88 5.03 18.06
CA GLN A 242 25.05 5.97 19.17
C GLN A 242 23.73 6.70 19.47
N ALA A 243 23.72 7.66 20.39
CA ALA A 243 22.49 8.36 20.75
C ALA A 243 21.85 9.12 19.55
N THR A 244 22.67 9.75 18.71
CA THR A 244 22.23 10.53 17.54
C THR A 244 23.12 10.20 16.35
N ALA A 245 22.54 9.98 15.18
CA ALA A 245 23.29 9.68 13.97
C ALA A 245 24.22 10.85 13.57
N ASP A 246 25.30 10.53 12.87
CA ASP A 246 26.12 11.49 12.13
C ASP A 246 26.36 10.96 10.71
N GLU A 247 27.22 11.63 9.93
CA GLU A 247 27.50 11.24 8.54
C GLU A 247 27.91 9.77 8.39
N THR A 248 28.64 9.21 9.36
CA THR A 248 29.24 7.87 9.22
C THR A 248 28.75 6.85 10.24
N ARG A 249 28.04 7.27 11.29
CA ARG A 249 27.60 6.39 12.38
C ARG A 249 26.09 6.44 12.59
N PRO A 250 25.45 5.27 12.80
CA PRO A 250 24.02 5.21 13.07
C PRO A 250 23.68 5.81 14.43
N GLY A 251 22.42 6.21 14.58
CA GLY A 251 21.87 6.79 15.82
C GLY A 251 20.76 5.94 16.42
N GLY A 252 20.16 6.42 17.49
CA GLY A 252 18.97 5.81 18.06
C GLY A 252 19.19 4.80 19.19
N ALA A 253 20.42 4.65 19.67
CA ALA A 253 20.71 3.79 20.82
C ALA A 253 19.90 4.20 22.06
N ILE A 254 19.43 3.20 22.81
CA ILE A 254 18.65 3.40 24.04
C ILE A 254 19.54 4.10 25.08
N ILE A 255 19.00 5.14 25.73
CA ILE A 255 19.76 5.88 26.74
C ILE A 255 20.19 4.94 27.86
N GLY A 256 21.52 4.82 28.05
CA GLY A 256 22.12 4.04 29.12
C GLY A 256 22.41 2.59 28.75
N ASP A 257 22.09 2.15 27.53
CA ASP A 257 22.57 0.90 26.97
C ASP A 257 24.06 1.02 26.58
N PRO A 258 24.98 0.27 27.21
CA PRO A 258 26.39 0.33 26.91
C PRO A 258 26.80 -0.51 25.68
N THR A 259 25.93 -1.39 25.18
CA THR A 259 26.24 -2.38 24.14
C THR A 259 25.05 -2.58 23.20
N PRO A 260 24.59 -1.53 22.49
CA PRO A 260 23.47 -1.69 21.58
C PRO A 260 23.87 -2.61 20.42
N SER A 261 22.92 -3.42 19.95
CA SER A 261 23.09 -4.27 18.77
C SER A 261 23.46 -3.43 17.55
N ALA A 262 24.31 -3.97 16.69
CA ALA A 262 24.65 -3.36 15.42
C ALA A 262 23.70 -3.76 14.27
N PHE A 263 22.77 -4.69 14.50
CA PHE A 263 21.86 -5.15 13.47
C PHE A 263 20.65 -4.23 13.33
N PHE A 264 20.20 -4.10 12.08
CA PHE A 264 19.02 -3.35 11.68
C PHE A 264 17.87 -4.27 11.28
N ASP A 265 18.20 -5.47 10.78
CA ASP A 265 17.24 -6.43 10.25
C ASP A 265 17.68 -7.88 10.46
N THR A 266 16.70 -8.79 10.49
CA THR A 266 16.86 -10.23 10.64
C THR A 266 15.94 -10.99 9.69
N ALA A 267 16.45 -12.07 9.10
CA ALA A 267 15.65 -12.98 8.30
C ALA A 267 14.95 -14.04 9.16
N PHE A 268 14.06 -14.81 8.54
CA PHE A 268 13.32 -15.92 9.15
C PHE A 268 12.36 -15.50 10.26
N ARG A 269 11.75 -14.33 10.05
CA ARG A 269 10.65 -13.82 10.87
C ARG A 269 9.36 -14.43 10.36
N PHE A 270 8.75 -15.33 11.12
CA PHE A 270 7.53 -16.03 10.71
C PHE A 270 6.29 -15.66 11.52
N ARG A 271 6.47 -15.07 12.71
CA ARG A 271 5.40 -14.89 13.72
C ARG A 271 5.27 -13.45 14.22
N GLU A 272 5.71 -12.49 13.42
CA GLU A 272 5.57 -11.07 13.75
C GLU A 272 4.10 -10.69 13.87
N PRO A 273 3.70 -10.04 14.97
CA PRO A 273 2.32 -9.62 15.16
C PRO A 273 1.91 -8.63 14.07
N PHE A 274 0.61 -8.62 13.81
CA PHE A 274 0.01 -7.71 12.83
C PHE A 274 0.07 -6.24 13.27
N GLU A 275 0.14 -5.99 14.59
CA GLU A 275 0.06 -4.69 15.25
C GLU A 275 1.36 -3.87 15.09
N ALA A 276 1.76 -3.54 13.86
CA ALA A 276 2.78 -2.54 13.51
C ALA A 276 2.80 -2.27 11.99
N PRO A 277 3.06 -1.01 11.55
CA PRO A 277 3.12 -0.69 10.11
C PRO A 277 4.14 -1.53 9.32
N TYR A 278 5.28 -1.85 9.91
CA TYR A 278 6.35 -2.63 9.27
C TYR A 278 6.39 -4.11 9.66
N ARG A 279 5.45 -4.56 10.51
CA ARG A 279 5.44 -5.92 11.07
C ARG A 279 6.81 -6.32 11.63
N ASP A 280 7.38 -5.50 12.50
CA ASP A 280 8.76 -5.62 12.99
C ASP A 280 8.86 -5.51 14.52
N ASN A 281 7.77 -5.79 15.22
CA ASN A 281 7.67 -5.57 16.65
C ASN A 281 8.60 -6.49 17.43
N ASP A 282 8.56 -7.79 17.12
CA ASP A 282 9.34 -8.79 17.83
C ASP A 282 10.82 -8.64 17.43
N GLN A 283 11.10 -8.33 16.16
CA GLN A 283 12.43 -7.97 15.68
C GLN A 283 13.03 -6.81 16.47
N LYS A 284 12.30 -5.69 16.58
CA LYS A 284 12.75 -4.50 17.30
C LYS A 284 13.14 -4.82 18.74
N LYS A 285 12.33 -5.63 19.42
CA LYS A 285 12.59 -6.03 20.80
C LYS A 285 13.84 -6.93 20.89
N ALA A 286 13.94 -7.95 20.05
CA ALA A 286 15.06 -8.88 20.06
C ALA A 286 16.40 -8.20 19.75
N ILE A 287 16.42 -7.28 18.77
CA ILE A 287 17.61 -6.48 18.43
C ILE A 287 17.96 -5.56 19.60
N ALA A 288 16.98 -4.90 20.23
CA ALA A 288 17.23 -4.06 21.41
C ALA A 288 17.76 -4.85 22.61
N ASP A 289 17.29 -6.08 22.80
CA ASP A 289 17.75 -6.99 23.85
C ASP A 289 19.12 -7.62 23.54
N GLY A 290 19.62 -7.46 22.30
CA GLY A 290 20.89 -8.04 21.84
C GLY A 290 20.82 -9.56 21.68
N ASP A 291 19.63 -10.15 21.53
CA ASP A 291 19.43 -11.60 21.38
C ASP A 291 18.40 -11.87 20.29
N VAL A 292 18.87 -12.26 19.11
CA VAL A 292 18.02 -12.58 17.95
C VAL A 292 17.86 -14.09 17.74
N SER A 293 18.10 -14.89 18.79
CA SER A 293 17.86 -16.34 18.80
C SER A 293 16.46 -16.78 18.31
N PRO A 294 15.36 -16.01 18.50
CA PRO A 294 14.06 -16.42 18.00
C PRO A 294 13.91 -16.51 16.48
N PHE A 295 14.78 -15.85 15.70
CA PHE A 295 14.63 -15.75 14.24
C PHE A 295 15.58 -16.69 13.51
N PHE A 296 15.03 -17.77 12.98
CA PHE A 296 15.77 -18.81 12.27
C PHE A 296 14.83 -19.70 11.46
N ALA A 297 15.40 -20.44 10.53
CA ALA A 297 14.76 -21.57 9.86
C ALA A 297 15.46 -22.88 10.22
N ASP A 298 14.67 -23.95 10.40
CA ASP A 298 15.17 -25.32 10.36
C ASP A 298 15.06 -25.83 8.92
N VAL A 299 16.18 -25.79 8.19
CA VAL A 299 16.24 -26.16 6.77
C VAL A 299 16.58 -27.64 6.63
N ASP A 300 15.72 -28.38 5.94
CA ASP A 300 15.86 -29.82 5.65
C ASP A 300 16.72 -30.01 4.39
N PHE A 301 18.00 -30.33 4.58
CA PHE A 301 18.92 -30.60 3.47
C PHE A 301 18.60 -31.90 2.72
N GLY A 302 17.80 -32.81 3.31
CA GLY A 302 17.26 -33.97 2.60
C GLY A 302 16.28 -33.55 1.51
N LYS A 303 15.34 -32.64 1.82
CA LYS A 303 14.43 -32.07 0.81
C LYS A 303 15.17 -31.36 -0.32
N LEU A 304 16.23 -30.62 0.01
CA LEU A 304 17.04 -29.91 -0.98
C LEU A 304 17.77 -30.89 -1.91
N ALA A 305 18.40 -31.93 -1.35
CA ALA A 305 19.08 -32.95 -2.14
C ALA A 305 18.12 -33.76 -3.04
N ASP A 306 16.92 -34.04 -2.55
CA ASP A 306 15.89 -34.77 -3.30
C ASP A 306 15.13 -33.90 -4.31
N GLY A 307 15.30 -32.56 -4.27
CA GLY A 307 14.55 -31.62 -5.10
C GLY A 307 13.06 -31.58 -4.79
N THR A 308 12.70 -31.77 -3.52
CA THR A 308 11.29 -31.80 -3.08
C THR A 308 10.70 -30.39 -3.03
N ASP A 309 9.57 -30.18 -3.70
CA ASP A 309 8.77 -28.96 -3.57
C ASP A 309 7.85 -29.04 -2.35
N ASP A 310 7.80 -27.98 -1.54
CA ASP A 310 6.96 -27.87 -0.35
C ASP A 310 6.53 -26.42 -0.10
N GLU A 311 5.23 -26.18 -0.25
CA GLU A 311 4.59 -24.87 -0.08
C GLU A 311 3.90 -24.72 1.29
N SER A 312 4.06 -25.66 2.22
CA SER A 312 3.30 -25.63 3.49
C SER A 312 3.59 -24.41 4.37
N GLY A 313 4.71 -23.71 4.12
CA GLY A 313 5.07 -22.46 4.79
C GLY A 313 4.51 -21.20 4.13
N VAL A 314 3.71 -21.34 3.07
CA VAL A 314 3.07 -20.23 2.34
C VAL A 314 1.56 -20.27 2.58
N PRO A 315 0.99 -19.29 3.31
CA PRO A 315 -0.45 -19.26 3.59
C PRO A 315 -1.25 -18.97 2.32
N THR A 316 -2.47 -19.52 2.26
CA THR A 316 -3.42 -19.28 1.16
C THR A 316 -4.64 -18.47 1.59
N THR A 317 -4.88 -18.34 2.90
CA THR A 317 -6.00 -17.62 3.51
C THR A 317 -5.50 -16.80 4.71
N GLY A 318 -6.36 -15.93 5.23
CA GLY A 318 -6.04 -15.07 6.36
C GLY A 318 -5.12 -13.90 6.00
N TYR A 319 -4.42 -13.39 7.02
CA TYR A 319 -3.53 -12.25 6.90
C TYR A 319 -2.25 -12.57 6.14
N MET A 320 -1.98 -11.79 5.09
CA MET A 320 -0.75 -11.88 4.32
C MET A 320 -0.25 -10.49 3.95
N THR A 321 1.07 -10.33 3.84
CA THR A 321 1.68 -9.13 3.26
C THR A 321 2.30 -9.55 1.93
N ARG A 322 1.76 -9.07 0.82
CA ARG A 322 2.31 -9.36 -0.51
C ARG A 322 3.37 -8.33 -0.89
N LEU A 323 4.45 -8.81 -1.48
CA LEU A 323 5.45 -8.00 -2.16
C LEU A 323 5.17 -8.01 -3.65
N PHE A 324 5.23 -6.85 -4.29
CA PHE A 324 5.09 -6.73 -5.73
C PHE A 324 6.08 -5.72 -6.30
N ALA A 325 6.39 -5.88 -7.58
CA ALA A 325 7.22 -4.96 -8.34
C ALA A 325 6.36 -3.84 -8.91
N SER A 326 6.61 -2.61 -8.46
CA SER A 326 5.94 -1.44 -9.03
C SER A 326 6.62 -0.99 -10.33
N GLN A 327 5.85 -0.30 -11.18
CA GLN A 327 6.35 0.32 -12.40
C GLN A 327 7.30 1.49 -12.09
N PHE A 328 7.20 2.07 -10.90
CA PHE A 328 7.93 3.26 -10.49
C PHE A 328 9.08 2.93 -9.54
N GLU A 329 10.23 3.53 -9.82
CA GLU A 329 11.37 3.55 -8.91
C GLU A 329 12.15 4.85 -9.10
N LYS A 330 11.81 5.89 -8.33
CA LYS A 330 12.51 7.18 -8.37
C LYS A 330 13.86 7.15 -7.65
N ALA A 331 13.97 6.29 -6.64
CA ALA A 331 15.18 6.08 -5.86
C ALA A 331 15.13 4.73 -5.13
N GLN A 332 16.28 4.26 -4.63
CA GLN A 332 16.34 3.14 -3.68
C GLN A 332 16.15 3.61 -2.23
N GLY A 333 15.82 2.67 -1.35
CA GLY A 333 15.69 2.90 0.08
C GLY A 333 14.56 3.83 0.44
N ARG A 334 14.80 4.73 1.40
CA ARG A 334 13.85 5.77 1.80
C ARG A 334 14.14 7.08 1.12
N ARG A 335 13.16 7.98 1.13
CA ARG A 335 13.36 9.38 0.80
C ARG A 335 14.44 10.02 1.68
N LEU A 336 15.33 10.79 1.05
CA LEU A 336 16.32 11.62 1.71
C LEU A 336 15.90 13.09 1.74
N PRO A 337 16.40 13.90 2.70
CA PRO A 337 16.22 15.34 2.67
C PRO A 337 16.72 16.01 1.38
N SER A 338 17.68 15.38 0.70
CA SER A 338 18.23 15.87 -0.58
C SER A 338 17.41 15.50 -1.82
N ASP A 339 16.39 14.66 -1.67
CA ASP A 339 15.56 14.24 -2.81
C ASP A 339 14.51 15.33 -3.15
N PRO A 340 14.20 15.56 -4.45
CA PRO A 340 13.33 16.63 -4.91
C PRO A 340 11.88 16.48 -4.43
N GLY A 341 11.17 17.62 -4.38
CA GLY A 341 9.73 17.70 -4.12
C GLY A 341 9.30 17.30 -2.71
N GLY A 342 10.22 17.40 -1.73
CA GLY A 342 9.98 17.00 -0.36
C GLY A 342 8.93 17.78 0.42
N PRO A 343 8.50 17.26 1.58
CA PRO A 343 7.55 17.93 2.46
C PRO A 343 8.10 19.29 2.93
N PRO A 344 7.22 20.29 3.10
CA PRO A 344 7.62 21.56 3.69
C PRO A 344 8.15 21.41 5.12
N PRO A 345 9.05 22.31 5.58
CA PRO A 345 9.49 22.37 6.98
C PRO A 345 8.32 22.33 7.96
N GLY A 346 8.39 21.53 9.02
CA GLY A 346 7.35 21.41 10.05
C GLY A 346 6.24 20.40 9.73
N THR A 347 6.15 19.90 8.49
CA THR A 347 5.22 18.84 8.11
C THR A 347 5.48 17.58 8.94
N GLY A 348 4.45 17.03 9.57
CA GLY A 348 4.52 15.70 10.16
C GLY A 348 4.39 14.66 9.08
N THR A 349 5.35 13.75 8.98
CA THR A 349 5.33 12.57 8.09
C THR A 349 5.28 11.30 8.94
N GLN A 350 4.57 10.27 8.48
CA GLN A 350 4.39 9.07 9.29
C GLN A 350 5.72 8.29 9.43
N GLN A 351 6.54 8.30 8.38
CA GLN A 351 7.82 7.58 8.29
C GLN A 351 9.03 8.49 8.59
N GLY A 352 8.91 9.78 8.29
CA GLY A 352 9.98 10.78 8.42
C GLY A 352 9.97 11.59 9.72
N GLY A 353 8.92 11.46 10.55
CA GLY A 353 8.69 12.34 11.69
C GLY A 353 8.44 13.78 11.25
N ILE A 354 8.83 14.76 12.06
CA ILE A 354 8.68 16.18 11.69
C ILE A 354 9.81 16.57 10.71
N ALA A 355 9.42 16.87 9.46
CA ALA A 355 10.30 17.32 8.40
C ALA A 355 10.87 18.70 8.72
N THR A 356 12.09 18.98 8.28
CA THR A 356 12.76 20.27 8.51
C THR A 356 12.86 21.11 7.25
N GLY A 357 12.69 20.48 6.08
CA GLY A 357 12.59 21.11 4.75
C GLY A 357 13.69 22.13 4.42
N SER A 358 14.87 21.97 5.02
CA SER A 358 15.99 22.92 4.91
C SER A 358 17.09 22.49 3.92
N GLY A 359 17.04 21.26 3.41
CA GLY A 359 18.02 20.68 2.48
C GLY A 359 17.81 21.02 1.00
N GLU A 360 18.85 20.81 0.19
CA GLU A 360 18.83 20.89 -1.27
C GLU A 360 17.97 19.75 -1.84
N GLY A 361 16.73 20.01 -2.26
CA GLY A 361 15.76 18.98 -2.68
C GLY A 361 14.39 19.12 -2.00
N SER A 362 14.35 19.81 -0.85
CA SER A 362 13.08 20.18 -0.20
C SER A 362 12.17 20.91 -1.19
N GLY A 363 10.88 20.55 -1.21
CA GLY A 363 9.87 21.14 -2.07
C GLY A 363 9.54 22.57 -1.62
N ASP A 364 8.31 22.77 -1.15
CA ASP A 364 7.94 24.07 -0.60
C ASP A 364 8.78 24.38 0.65
N LYS A 365 9.48 25.50 0.68
CA LYS A 365 10.34 25.88 1.82
C LYS A 365 9.58 26.62 2.91
N ARG A 366 8.27 26.84 2.76
CA ARG A 366 7.45 27.51 3.76
C ARG A 366 7.14 26.55 4.91
N PRO A 367 7.15 27.02 6.17
CA PRO A 367 6.72 26.20 7.29
C PRO A 367 5.28 25.73 7.10
N SER A 368 5.04 24.45 7.32
CA SER A 368 3.74 23.78 7.37
C SER A 368 3.57 23.11 8.73
N ILE A 369 2.33 22.83 9.10
CA ILE A 369 1.99 21.98 10.24
C ILE A 369 1.10 20.81 9.80
N SER A 370 1.03 20.55 8.50
CA SER A 370 0.21 19.47 7.94
C SER A 370 0.67 18.09 8.41
N PHE A 371 -0.29 17.17 8.46
CA PHE A 371 0.00 15.75 8.50
C PHE A 371 0.03 15.21 7.07
N GLY A 372 1.22 14.83 6.64
CA GLY A 372 1.53 14.48 5.27
C GLY A 372 1.62 15.67 4.32
N TYR A 373 1.86 15.35 3.05
CA TYR A 373 2.07 16.28 1.96
C TYR A 373 1.68 15.61 0.63
N PRO A 374 1.07 16.31 -0.34
CA PRO A 374 0.87 15.77 -1.68
C PRO A 374 2.22 15.60 -2.39
N CYS A 375 2.67 14.36 -2.56
CA CYS A 375 3.85 14.03 -3.37
C CYS A 375 3.41 13.80 -4.82
N ARG A 376 3.55 14.83 -5.66
CA ARG A 376 3.16 14.82 -7.08
C ARG A 376 4.26 14.19 -7.95
N ASP A 377 4.09 14.24 -9.28
CA ASP A 377 5.03 13.63 -10.24
C ASP A 377 6.49 14.10 -10.12
N ASP A 378 6.74 15.31 -9.63
CA ASP A 378 8.09 15.89 -9.45
C ASP A 378 8.74 15.56 -8.09
N CYS A 379 8.01 14.86 -7.21
CA CYS A 379 8.45 14.48 -5.87
C CYS A 379 8.96 13.03 -5.80
N VAL A 380 9.96 12.77 -4.95
CA VAL A 380 10.33 11.41 -4.54
C VAL A 380 9.52 11.03 -3.29
N PRO A 381 8.66 9.99 -3.33
CA PRO A 381 7.86 9.60 -2.17
C PRO A 381 8.73 8.97 -1.09
N ASP A 382 8.18 8.81 0.12
CA ASP A 382 8.89 8.24 1.27
C ASP A 382 9.36 6.79 1.05
N LEU A 383 8.58 6.00 0.31
CA LEU A 383 8.91 4.63 -0.12
C LEU A 383 9.13 4.57 -1.66
N PRO A 384 10.26 5.07 -2.18
CA PRO A 384 10.48 5.23 -3.62
C PRO A 384 10.92 3.96 -4.36
N GLY A 385 11.27 2.89 -3.65
CA GLY A 385 11.89 1.69 -4.22
C GLY A 385 11.00 0.87 -5.16
N ARG A 386 11.64 0.00 -5.97
CA ARG A 386 10.95 -0.92 -6.90
C ARG A 386 9.94 -1.84 -6.22
N LEU A 387 10.34 -2.44 -5.10
CA LEU A 387 9.51 -3.37 -4.37
C LEU A 387 8.58 -2.57 -3.45
N GLN A 388 7.29 -2.82 -3.61
CA GLN A 388 6.22 -2.25 -2.80
C GLN A 388 5.45 -3.39 -2.14
N ARG A 389 4.64 -3.04 -1.14
CA ARG A 389 3.83 -4.01 -0.41
C ARG A 389 2.40 -3.54 -0.24
N TYR A 390 1.53 -4.52 -0.07
CA TYR A 390 0.18 -4.30 0.44
C TYR A 390 -0.22 -5.49 1.31
N MET A 391 -1.14 -5.24 2.23
CA MET A 391 -1.65 -6.26 3.12
C MET A 391 -2.96 -6.78 2.58
N VAL A 392 -3.19 -8.08 2.73
CA VAL A 392 -4.46 -8.70 2.36
C VAL A 392 -4.99 -9.54 3.51
N TYR A 393 -6.31 -9.63 3.55
CA TYR A 393 -6.99 -10.70 4.26
C TYR A 393 -7.78 -11.51 3.25
N VAL A 394 -7.34 -12.73 2.99
CA VAL A 394 -8.03 -13.65 2.07
C VAL A 394 -9.04 -14.47 2.88
N PRO A 395 -10.33 -14.46 2.51
CA PRO A 395 -11.35 -15.23 3.22
C PRO A 395 -11.00 -16.71 3.30
N GLU A 396 -11.32 -17.36 4.42
CA GLU A 396 -11.19 -18.82 4.56
C GLU A 396 -12.25 -19.57 3.73
N GLN A 397 -13.40 -18.92 3.52
CA GLN A 397 -14.45 -19.42 2.65
C GLN A 397 -13.93 -19.50 1.20
N GLU A 398 -14.29 -20.56 0.48
CA GLU A 398 -13.95 -20.70 -0.94
C GLU A 398 -14.50 -19.51 -1.76
N ALA A 399 -13.73 -19.09 -2.76
CA ALA A 399 -14.16 -18.03 -3.67
C ALA A 399 -15.44 -18.45 -4.42
N PRO A 400 -16.43 -17.56 -4.53
CA PRO A 400 -17.51 -17.71 -5.50
C PRO A 400 -16.98 -17.93 -6.92
N SER A 401 -17.80 -18.49 -7.82
CA SER A 401 -17.38 -18.80 -9.20
C SER A 401 -16.97 -17.57 -10.02
N ASP A 402 -17.51 -16.40 -9.66
CA ASP A 402 -17.20 -15.07 -10.17
C ASP A 402 -16.03 -14.38 -9.44
N GLY A 403 -15.51 -15.00 -8.38
CA GLY A 403 -14.44 -14.47 -7.53
C GLY A 403 -14.95 -13.83 -6.24
N TYR A 404 -14.03 -13.51 -5.33
CA TYR A 404 -14.35 -12.75 -4.12
C TYR A 404 -14.77 -11.32 -4.50
N SER A 405 -15.74 -10.78 -3.75
CA SER A 405 -15.84 -9.32 -3.65
C SER A 405 -14.55 -8.80 -3.02
N SER A 406 -14.17 -7.55 -3.30
CA SER A 406 -12.97 -6.96 -2.70
C SER A 406 -13.27 -5.58 -2.13
N MET A 407 -12.66 -5.24 -0.99
CA MET A 407 -12.60 -3.87 -0.49
C MET A 407 -11.14 -3.42 -0.44
N VAL A 408 -10.85 -2.35 -1.19
CA VAL A 408 -9.55 -1.68 -1.15
C VAL A 408 -9.60 -0.66 -0.03
N TRP A 409 -8.80 -0.89 1.00
CA TRP A 409 -8.70 -0.03 2.16
C TRP A 409 -7.50 0.89 2.06
N THR A 410 -7.70 2.13 2.49
CA THR A 410 -6.68 3.15 2.55
C THR A 410 -6.55 3.69 3.96
N GLY A 411 -5.40 3.40 4.57
CA GLY A 411 -5.07 3.82 5.93
C GLY A 411 -5.00 5.34 6.11
N GLY A 412 -5.21 5.80 7.35
CA GLY A 412 -5.00 7.20 7.71
C GLY A 412 -3.54 7.49 8.05
N TYR A 413 -3.20 8.78 8.24
CA TYR A 413 -1.84 9.24 8.57
C TYR A 413 -1.18 8.50 9.75
N ALA A 414 -1.95 8.20 10.80
CA ALA A 414 -1.41 7.68 12.05
C ALA A 414 -1.63 6.17 12.24
N LEU A 415 -2.64 5.58 11.59
CA LEU A 415 -3.26 4.34 12.05
C LEU A 415 -3.69 3.42 10.91
N ARG A 416 -3.54 2.12 11.14
CA ARG A 416 -4.14 1.04 10.33
C ARG A 416 -5.37 0.43 11.03
N PRO A 417 -6.28 -0.23 10.29
CA PRO A 417 -7.51 -0.79 10.85
C PRO A 417 -7.33 -1.87 11.93
N GLY A 418 -6.19 -2.57 11.96
CA GLY A 418 -5.94 -3.67 12.90
C GLY A 418 -5.03 -3.33 14.08
N ASP A 419 -4.75 -2.04 14.33
CA ASP A 419 -3.81 -1.64 15.39
C ASP A 419 -4.37 -1.87 16.82
N ASP A 420 -5.70 -1.88 17.00
CA ASP A 420 -6.30 -1.94 18.35
C ASP A 420 -7.46 -2.96 18.52
N VAL A 421 -8.11 -3.38 17.42
CA VAL A 421 -9.13 -4.44 17.45
C VAL A 421 -8.63 -5.66 16.70
N ALA A 422 -8.74 -6.81 17.37
CA ALA A 422 -8.42 -8.11 16.81
C ALA A 422 -9.62 -9.04 16.94
N GLY A 423 -9.59 -10.16 16.22
CA GLY A 423 -10.55 -11.24 16.39
C GLY A 423 -11.83 -11.03 15.59
N ASP A 424 -12.94 -11.55 16.10
CA ASP A 424 -14.24 -11.53 15.39
C ASP A 424 -14.86 -10.13 15.23
N LYS A 425 -14.21 -9.09 15.73
CA LYS A 425 -14.60 -7.69 15.62
C LYS A 425 -13.61 -6.83 14.82
N ASP A 426 -12.50 -7.38 14.33
CA ASP A 426 -11.59 -6.62 13.48
C ASP A 426 -12.18 -6.41 12.07
N LEU A 427 -11.74 -5.35 11.39
CA LEU A 427 -12.23 -4.99 10.07
C LEU A 427 -12.03 -6.14 9.08
N TYR A 428 -10.86 -6.75 9.08
CA TYR A 428 -10.48 -7.73 8.07
C TYR A 428 -11.35 -8.96 8.14
N ARG A 429 -11.46 -9.58 9.33
CA ARG A 429 -12.32 -10.75 9.57
C ARG A 429 -13.79 -10.43 9.32
N LYS A 430 -14.29 -9.30 9.84
CA LYS A 430 -15.71 -8.93 9.68
C LYS A 430 -16.16 -8.81 8.22
N PHE A 431 -15.31 -8.27 7.36
CA PHE A 431 -15.63 -8.16 5.94
C PHE A 431 -15.33 -9.45 5.17
N ALA A 432 -14.24 -10.14 5.49
CA ALA A 432 -13.88 -11.41 4.87
C ALA A 432 -14.93 -12.50 5.11
N ASP A 433 -15.48 -12.57 6.33
CA ASP A 433 -16.38 -13.64 6.75
C ASP A 433 -17.86 -13.34 6.49
N ARG A 434 -18.16 -12.29 5.72
CA ARG A 434 -19.53 -11.92 5.35
C ARG A 434 -20.29 -13.12 4.75
N PRO A 435 -21.38 -13.59 5.37
CA PRO A 435 -22.10 -14.77 4.89
C PRO A 435 -22.62 -14.57 3.45
N GLY A 436 -22.28 -15.50 2.57
CA GLY A 436 -22.71 -15.51 1.17
C GLY A 436 -21.99 -14.52 0.25
N ASN A 437 -21.22 -13.57 0.80
CA ASN A 437 -20.46 -12.58 0.03
C ASN A 437 -19.08 -12.34 0.66
N PRO A 438 -18.22 -13.37 0.74
CA PRO A 438 -16.88 -13.23 1.31
C PRO A 438 -16.12 -12.13 0.58
N THR A 439 -15.60 -11.17 1.35
CA THR A 439 -14.99 -9.95 0.81
C THR A 439 -13.51 -9.86 1.18
N MET A 440 -12.63 -10.06 0.21
CA MET A 440 -11.20 -9.92 0.41
C MET A 440 -10.84 -8.46 0.70
N ILE A 441 -10.03 -8.22 1.73
CA ILE A 441 -9.53 -6.87 2.04
C ILE A 441 -8.14 -6.69 1.41
N ILE A 442 -7.90 -5.53 0.80
CA ILE A 442 -6.63 -5.09 0.23
C ILE A 442 -6.26 -3.76 0.88
N ASP A 443 -5.39 -3.76 1.90
CA ASP A 443 -4.92 -2.55 2.60
C ASP A 443 -3.59 -2.04 2.00
N VAL A 444 -3.57 -0.79 1.58
CA VAL A 444 -2.48 -0.18 0.80
C VAL A 444 -1.82 0.97 1.57
N ASP A 445 -0.48 0.96 1.59
CA ASP A 445 0.38 1.88 2.36
C ASP A 445 0.82 3.17 1.62
N PHE A 446 0.29 3.43 0.41
CA PHE A 446 0.49 4.67 -0.35
C PHE A 446 1.92 5.13 -0.64
N ARG A 447 2.89 4.21 -0.67
CA ARG A 447 4.32 4.57 -0.73
C ARG A 447 4.74 5.54 0.39
N GLY A 448 4.13 5.40 1.56
CA GLY A 448 4.14 6.35 2.66
C GLY A 448 2.72 6.90 2.84
N ALA A 449 2.03 6.52 3.94
CA ALA A 449 0.59 6.76 4.16
C ALA A 449 0.18 8.25 4.26
N ASP A 450 1.11 9.14 3.94
CA ASP A 450 1.06 10.57 4.12
C ASP A 450 1.16 11.35 2.78
N ASN A 451 1.03 10.66 1.63
CA ASN A 451 1.02 11.26 0.29
C ASN A 451 -0.36 11.68 -0.24
N TRP A 452 -1.45 11.46 0.52
CA TRP A 452 -2.83 11.89 0.20
C TRP A 452 -3.40 11.39 -1.16
N GLY A 453 -2.86 10.30 -1.71
CA GLY A 453 -3.34 9.72 -2.97
C GLY A 453 -2.92 10.47 -4.23
N TYR A 454 -1.85 11.26 -4.14
CA TYR A 454 -1.22 11.95 -5.25
C TYR A 454 0.02 11.20 -5.75
N GLY A 455 0.38 11.44 -7.02
CA GLY A 455 1.54 10.86 -7.68
C GLY A 455 1.60 9.35 -7.57
N GLU A 456 2.80 8.83 -7.32
CA GLU A 456 3.02 7.39 -7.14
C GLU A 456 2.28 6.83 -5.92
N GLY A 457 1.97 7.68 -4.92
CA GLY A 457 1.17 7.29 -3.75
C GLY A 457 -0.30 7.01 -4.11
N GLY A 458 -0.86 7.65 -5.13
CA GLY A 458 -2.16 7.25 -5.69
C GLY A 458 -2.04 6.05 -6.63
N ALA A 459 -0.97 5.98 -7.43
CA ALA A 459 -0.79 4.95 -8.43
C ALA A 459 -0.65 3.55 -7.82
N VAL A 460 0.04 3.45 -6.68
CA VAL A 460 0.27 2.19 -5.97
C VAL A 460 -1.03 1.50 -5.54
N VAL A 461 -2.14 2.22 -5.38
CA VAL A 461 -3.46 1.65 -5.11
C VAL A 461 -3.93 0.79 -6.28
N PHE A 462 -3.84 1.32 -7.50
CA PHE A 462 -4.21 0.58 -8.71
C PHE A 462 -3.20 -0.53 -9.05
N GLU A 463 -1.90 -0.31 -8.78
CA GLU A 463 -0.90 -1.37 -8.93
C GLU A 463 -1.14 -2.54 -7.97
N ALA A 464 -1.47 -2.27 -6.70
CA ALA A 464 -1.81 -3.30 -5.72
C ALA A 464 -3.10 -4.05 -6.10
N MET A 465 -4.12 -3.35 -6.61
CA MET A 465 -5.32 -3.99 -7.16
C MET A 465 -4.99 -4.89 -8.35
N ALA A 466 -4.14 -4.43 -9.28
CA ALA A 466 -3.72 -5.21 -10.43
C ALA A 466 -2.92 -6.45 -10.01
N ASP A 467 -2.01 -6.32 -9.04
CA ASP A 467 -1.27 -7.45 -8.49
C ASP A 467 -2.20 -8.45 -7.78
N ALA A 468 -3.15 -7.97 -6.98
CA ALA A 468 -4.13 -8.82 -6.32
C ALA A 468 -4.99 -9.60 -7.31
N ARG A 469 -5.44 -8.96 -8.40
CA ARG A 469 -6.22 -9.62 -9.47
C ARG A 469 -5.43 -10.68 -10.24
N ARG A 470 -4.09 -10.62 -10.24
CA ARG A 470 -3.24 -11.67 -10.83
C ARG A 470 -3.03 -12.88 -9.92
N HIS A 471 -3.21 -12.72 -8.61
CA HIS A 471 -2.90 -13.77 -7.63
C HIS A 471 -4.14 -14.37 -6.96
N TYR A 472 -5.28 -13.67 -6.98
CA TYR A 472 -6.51 -14.09 -6.35
C TYR A 472 -7.69 -14.00 -7.33
N ALA A 473 -8.65 -14.91 -7.18
CA ALA A 473 -9.91 -14.84 -7.93
C ALA A 473 -10.77 -13.71 -7.37
N LEU A 474 -10.73 -12.54 -8.01
CA LEU A 474 -11.48 -11.35 -7.61
C LEU A 474 -12.52 -10.99 -8.67
N ASP A 475 -13.73 -10.70 -8.21
CA ASP A 475 -14.77 -10.13 -9.03
C ASP A 475 -14.46 -8.64 -9.27
N THR A 476 -14.11 -8.31 -10.51
CA THR A 476 -13.73 -6.94 -10.91
C THR A 476 -14.91 -5.98 -10.90
N GLU A 477 -16.14 -6.48 -10.87
CA GLU A 477 -17.35 -5.66 -10.77
C GLU A 477 -17.76 -5.40 -9.31
N LYS A 478 -17.18 -6.11 -8.34
CA LYS A 478 -17.46 -5.96 -6.90
C LYS A 478 -16.25 -5.48 -6.11
N THR A 479 -15.58 -4.43 -6.60
CA THR A 479 -14.50 -3.73 -5.88
C THR A 479 -15.02 -2.46 -5.21
N THR A 480 -15.01 -2.41 -3.88
CA THR A 480 -15.36 -1.22 -3.08
C THR A 480 -14.12 -0.43 -2.70
N MET A 481 -14.15 0.89 -2.84
CA MET A 481 -13.11 1.78 -2.33
C MET A 481 -13.43 2.19 -0.89
N ALA A 482 -12.47 2.10 0.02
CA ALA A 482 -12.66 2.45 1.42
C ALA A 482 -11.43 3.11 2.04
N GLY A 483 -11.63 3.89 3.11
CA GLY A 483 -10.52 4.48 3.85
C GLY A 483 -10.93 5.19 5.12
N PHE A 484 -9.92 5.59 5.89
CA PHE A 484 -10.07 6.33 7.16
C PHE A 484 -9.26 7.63 7.18
N SER A 485 -9.81 8.73 7.71
CA SER A 485 -9.09 10.00 7.90
C SER A 485 -8.49 10.57 6.58
N SER A 486 -7.17 10.80 6.50
CA SER A 486 -6.49 11.15 5.24
C SER A 486 -6.59 10.05 4.17
N GLY A 487 -6.68 8.78 4.58
CA GLY A 487 -7.02 7.67 3.70
C GLY A 487 -8.45 7.79 3.16
N ALA A 488 -9.41 8.22 3.97
CA ALA A 488 -10.78 8.47 3.52
C ALA A 488 -10.87 9.65 2.53
N TYR A 489 -9.98 10.65 2.64
CA TYR A 489 -9.80 11.64 1.58
C TYR A 489 -9.34 10.97 0.28
N THR A 490 -8.33 10.10 0.35
CA THR A 490 -7.83 9.37 -0.82
C THR A 490 -8.88 8.45 -1.43
N ALA A 491 -9.63 7.72 -0.61
CA ALA A 491 -10.77 6.91 -1.04
C ALA A 491 -11.79 7.75 -1.82
N ASN A 492 -12.16 8.93 -1.31
CA ASN A 492 -12.99 9.87 -2.04
C ASN A 492 -12.36 10.33 -3.35
N LYS A 493 -11.10 10.81 -3.32
CA LYS A 493 -10.37 11.28 -4.50
C LYS A 493 -10.38 10.24 -5.62
N LEU A 494 -9.90 9.03 -5.34
CA LEU A 494 -9.76 7.98 -6.36
C LEU A 494 -11.12 7.45 -6.84
N SER A 495 -12.10 7.28 -5.95
CA SER A 495 -13.43 6.81 -6.34
C SER A 495 -14.25 7.85 -7.12
N LEU A 496 -13.97 9.13 -6.97
CA LEU A 496 -14.59 10.21 -7.74
C LEU A 496 -13.85 10.53 -9.05
N GLN A 497 -12.52 10.33 -9.09
CA GLN A 497 -11.71 10.44 -10.30
C GLN A 497 -11.94 9.26 -11.26
N PHE A 498 -12.13 8.06 -10.71
CA PHE A 498 -12.29 6.82 -11.47
C PHE A 498 -13.58 6.09 -11.04
N PRO A 499 -14.76 6.72 -11.23
CA PRO A 499 -16.02 6.21 -10.69
C PRO A 499 -16.48 4.89 -11.33
N ASP A 500 -15.98 4.57 -12.52
CA ASP A 500 -16.30 3.34 -13.25
C ASP A 500 -15.54 2.10 -12.76
N VAL A 501 -14.57 2.26 -11.86
CA VAL A 501 -13.80 1.15 -11.25
C VAL A 501 -14.54 0.51 -10.09
N PHE A 502 -15.17 1.33 -9.24
CA PHE A 502 -15.64 0.88 -7.93
C PHE A 502 -17.16 0.80 -7.87
N ASN A 503 -17.67 -0.30 -7.30
CA ASN A 503 -19.12 -0.50 -7.15
C ASN A 503 -19.73 0.43 -6.09
N LYS A 504 -18.97 0.69 -5.03
CA LYS A 504 -19.38 1.45 -3.84
C LYS A 504 -18.18 2.15 -3.22
N SER A 505 -18.45 3.10 -2.33
CA SER A 505 -17.43 3.76 -1.51
C SER A 505 -17.79 3.77 -0.03
N PHE A 506 -16.87 3.37 0.84
CA PHE A 506 -17.02 3.48 2.30
C PHE A 506 -16.02 4.49 2.87
N ILE A 507 -16.52 5.60 3.39
CA ILE A 507 -15.72 6.74 3.85
C ILE A 507 -15.81 6.81 5.37
N CYS A 508 -14.76 6.43 6.08
CA CYS A 508 -14.70 6.60 7.52
C CYS A 508 -14.04 7.91 7.89
N ASP A 509 -14.87 8.91 8.21
CA ASP A 509 -14.44 10.20 8.76
C ASP A 509 -13.33 10.87 7.94
N GLY A 510 -13.67 11.36 6.76
CA GLY A 510 -12.71 11.92 5.79
C GLY A 510 -12.56 13.44 5.82
N LEU A 511 -11.37 13.93 5.44
CA LEU A 511 -11.11 15.36 5.22
C LEU A 511 -11.72 15.84 3.90
N ASN A 512 -11.94 17.16 3.75
CA ASN A 512 -12.51 17.73 2.51
C ASN A 512 -11.45 18.35 1.59
N VAL A 513 -10.26 18.65 2.08
CA VAL A 513 -9.14 19.27 1.35
C VAL A 513 -7.82 18.59 1.74
N ALA A 514 -6.83 18.64 0.85
CA ALA A 514 -5.51 18.05 1.07
C ALA A 514 -4.38 19.06 0.81
N PRO A 515 -3.23 18.97 1.52
CA PRO A 515 -3.12 18.32 2.83
C PRO A 515 -3.88 19.15 3.89
N SER A 516 -4.07 18.63 5.09
CA SER A 516 -4.71 19.37 6.19
C SER A 516 -4.17 18.95 7.56
N LEU A 517 -4.30 19.81 8.58
CA LEU A 517 -4.03 19.48 9.98
C LEU A 517 -5.36 19.38 10.78
N PRO A 518 -5.78 18.18 11.18
CA PRO A 518 -6.95 18.02 12.04
C PRO A 518 -6.74 18.69 13.43
N ALA A 519 -7.82 19.13 14.08
CA ALA A 519 -7.97 19.87 15.36
C ALA A 519 -7.85 21.41 15.30
N VAL A 520 -6.91 21.99 14.55
CA VAL A 520 -6.76 23.46 14.41
C VAL A 520 -7.44 23.99 13.14
N ASN A 521 -7.33 23.27 12.01
CA ASN A 521 -7.79 23.77 10.72
C ASN A 521 -9.31 23.67 10.54
N GLY A 522 -10.03 22.64 11.01
CA GLY A 522 -11.48 22.61 10.75
C GLY A 522 -12.32 23.75 11.38
N VAL A 523 -11.75 24.51 12.33
CA VAL A 523 -12.29 25.80 12.83
C VAL A 523 -11.54 27.00 12.21
N ALA A 524 -10.22 26.92 12.01
CA ALA A 524 -9.41 28.00 11.43
C ALA A 524 -9.56 28.18 9.90
N ASP A 525 -10.04 27.17 9.17
CA ASP A 525 -10.38 27.20 7.73
C ASP A 525 -11.48 28.23 7.42
N THR A 526 -12.19 28.69 8.45
CA THR A 526 -13.21 29.75 8.37
C THR A 526 -12.72 31.12 8.83
N LEU A 527 -11.51 31.20 9.38
CA LEU A 527 -10.87 32.44 9.80
C LEU A 527 -9.99 32.99 8.65
N PRO A 528 -9.80 34.31 8.51
CA PRO A 528 -8.93 34.90 7.48
C PRO A 528 -7.42 34.61 7.68
N VAL A 529 -7.08 33.70 8.58
CA VAL A 529 -5.71 33.34 8.95
C VAL A 529 -5.64 31.83 8.81
N ASP A 530 -5.62 31.34 7.57
CA ASP A 530 -5.25 29.96 7.29
C ASP A 530 -3.81 29.77 7.82
N THR A 531 -3.70 28.91 8.82
CA THR A 531 -2.55 28.80 9.71
C THR A 531 -1.51 27.91 9.06
N VAL A 532 -0.60 28.53 8.31
CA VAL A 532 0.67 28.00 7.76
C VAL A 532 0.60 26.80 6.80
N THR A 533 -0.52 26.08 6.69
CA THR A 533 -0.65 24.96 5.75
C THR A 533 -1.02 25.48 4.36
N LYS A 534 -0.39 24.96 3.31
CA LYS A 534 -0.81 25.22 1.93
C LYS A 534 -1.65 24.06 1.44
N HIS A 535 -2.89 24.33 1.10
CA HIS A 535 -3.72 23.33 0.44
C HIS A 535 -3.35 23.19 -1.04
N GLU A 536 -3.47 21.98 -1.56
CA GLU A 536 -3.28 21.66 -2.97
C GLU A 536 -4.45 22.25 -3.78
N PRO A 537 -4.17 22.98 -4.87
CA PRO A 537 -5.20 23.46 -5.78
C PRO A 537 -6.09 22.32 -6.30
N GLY A 538 -7.38 22.58 -6.42
CA GLY A 538 -8.37 21.59 -6.87
C GLY A 538 -8.70 20.50 -5.85
N SER A 539 -8.05 20.45 -4.68
CA SER A 539 -8.15 19.34 -3.71
C SER A 539 -9.50 19.17 -3.01
N LYS A 540 -10.49 20.05 -3.23
CA LYS A 540 -11.74 20.04 -2.47
C LYS A 540 -12.71 18.95 -2.94
N ILE A 541 -12.95 17.93 -2.10
CA ILE A 541 -13.79 16.77 -2.43
C ILE A 541 -15.26 17.16 -2.69
N SER A 542 -15.82 18.13 -1.97
CA SER A 542 -17.22 18.53 -2.18
C SER A 542 -17.51 19.06 -3.59
N GLU A 543 -16.50 19.56 -4.32
CA GLU A 543 -16.65 19.98 -5.72
C GLU A 543 -16.64 18.80 -6.70
N MET A 544 -16.10 17.64 -6.29
CA MET A 544 -16.00 16.42 -7.09
C MET A 544 -17.23 15.50 -6.95
N LEU A 545 -18.09 15.74 -5.95
CA LEU A 545 -19.23 14.86 -5.63
C LEU A 545 -20.17 14.51 -6.79
N PRO A 546 -20.43 15.36 -7.80
CA PRO A 546 -21.28 14.97 -8.92
C PRO A 546 -20.81 13.70 -9.65
N SER A 547 -19.51 13.39 -9.65
CA SER A 547 -18.97 12.13 -10.21
C SER A 547 -19.47 10.87 -9.47
N ARG A 548 -20.06 11.01 -8.28
CA ARG A 548 -20.59 9.91 -7.45
C ARG A 548 -21.92 9.33 -7.97
N ARG A 549 -22.58 9.97 -8.93
CA ARG A 549 -23.98 9.68 -9.32
C ARG A 549 -24.35 8.18 -9.32
N ASN A 550 -23.51 7.36 -9.96
CA ASN A 550 -23.77 5.93 -10.19
C ASN A 550 -23.06 5.01 -9.18
N GLN A 551 -22.51 5.56 -8.10
CA GLN A 551 -21.71 4.84 -7.10
C GLN A 551 -22.23 5.14 -5.69
N PRO A 552 -22.96 4.20 -5.05
CA PRO A 552 -23.45 4.36 -3.68
C PRO A 552 -22.32 4.60 -2.67
N VAL A 553 -22.59 5.44 -1.67
CA VAL A 553 -21.62 5.78 -0.62
C VAL A 553 -22.18 5.59 0.78
N MET A 554 -21.39 4.99 1.68
CA MET A 554 -21.60 5.12 3.12
C MET A 554 -20.51 6.00 3.68
N GLU A 555 -20.87 7.02 4.45
CA GLU A 555 -19.94 7.92 5.11
C GLU A 555 -20.23 8.00 6.61
N TRP A 556 -19.20 7.76 7.42
CA TRP A 556 -19.26 7.89 8.87
C TRP A 556 -18.64 9.21 9.31
N ALA A 557 -19.17 9.77 10.39
CA ALA A 557 -18.69 10.99 11.01
C ALA A 557 -18.93 11.00 12.51
N GLY A 558 -18.01 11.59 13.26
CA GLY A 558 -18.13 11.76 14.71
C GLY A 558 -18.69 13.13 15.09
N VAL A 559 -19.78 13.20 15.87
CA VAL A 559 -20.32 14.52 16.29
C VAL A 559 -19.43 15.25 17.31
N ASN A 560 -18.55 14.52 17.98
CA ASN A 560 -17.59 15.04 18.95
C ASN A 560 -16.15 14.61 18.61
N ASP A 561 -15.89 14.44 17.32
CA ASP A 561 -14.57 14.17 16.79
C ASP A 561 -13.63 15.36 17.08
N ASP A 562 -12.49 15.06 17.70
CA ASP A 562 -11.50 16.01 18.16
C ASP A 562 -10.38 16.28 17.15
N PHE A 563 -10.33 15.52 16.05
CA PHE A 563 -9.40 15.72 14.94
C PHE A 563 -10.12 16.32 13.73
N ILE A 564 -11.18 15.70 13.22
CA ILE A 564 -11.92 16.18 12.06
C ILE A 564 -13.24 16.79 12.54
N PRO A 565 -13.35 18.13 12.58
CA PRO A 565 -14.58 18.76 13.03
C PRO A 565 -15.79 18.32 12.19
N TYR A 566 -16.85 17.92 12.88
CA TYR A 566 -18.08 17.38 12.29
C TYR A 566 -18.66 18.24 11.15
N ASN A 567 -18.45 19.56 11.14
CA ASN A 567 -18.91 20.43 10.06
C ASN A 567 -18.30 20.09 8.69
N ILE A 568 -17.09 19.54 8.65
CA ILE A 568 -16.40 19.14 7.41
C ILE A 568 -17.16 17.98 6.74
N THR A 569 -17.42 16.91 7.47
CA THR A 569 -18.18 15.75 6.96
C THR A 569 -19.65 16.10 6.74
N ARG A 570 -20.22 16.97 7.60
CA ARG A 570 -21.58 17.49 7.47
C ARG A 570 -21.82 18.28 6.20
N GLU A 571 -20.83 19.02 5.68
CA GLU A 571 -20.90 19.70 4.38
C GLU A 571 -21.23 18.69 3.27
N ARG A 572 -20.50 17.57 3.22
CA ARG A 572 -20.74 16.51 2.24
C ARG A 572 -22.09 15.83 2.45
N ALA A 573 -22.46 15.55 3.69
CA ALA A 573 -23.78 15.01 4.01
C ALA A 573 -24.93 15.91 3.52
N GLN A 574 -24.77 17.23 3.63
CA GLN A 574 -25.75 18.18 3.11
C GLN A 574 -25.81 18.14 1.58
N ALA A 575 -24.66 18.03 0.90
CA ALA A 575 -24.62 17.83 -0.54
C ALA A 575 -25.32 16.53 -0.98
N TYR A 576 -25.18 15.43 -0.22
CA TYR A 576 -25.91 14.18 -0.50
C TYR A 576 -27.43 14.35 -0.35
N ILE A 577 -27.88 15.04 0.71
CA ILE A 577 -29.30 15.30 0.97
C ILE A 577 -29.93 16.16 -0.13
N ASP A 578 -29.23 17.22 -0.54
CA ASP A 578 -29.73 18.19 -1.51
C ASP A 578 -29.66 17.66 -2.96
N GLY A 579 -28.73 16.74 -3.24
CA GLY A 579 -28.59 16.07 -4.53
C GLY A 579 -29.40 14.77 -4.66
N ASP A 580 -29.15 14.03 -5.74
CA ASP A 580 -29.77 12.73 -6.05
C ASP A 580 -28.74 11.60 -5.94
N TYR A 581 -28.26 11.36 -4.72
CA TYR A 581 -27.27 10.33 -4.43
C TYR A 581 -27.91 9.14 -3.71
N ASP A 582 -27.41 7.94 -3.99
CA ASP A 582 -27.57 6.79 -3.10
C ASP A 582 -26.52 6.90 -1.99
N PHE A 583 -26.98 7.15 -0.76
CA PHE A 583 -26.09 7.37 0.36
C PHE A 583 -26.63 6.85 1.68
N GLU A 584 -25.69 6.52 2.58
CA GLU A 584 -25.91 6.45 4.01
C GLU A 584 -24.89 7.36 4.72
N PHE A 585 -25.38 8.30 5.52
CA PHE A 585 -24.55 9.13 6.39
C PHE A 585 -24.80 8.74 7.85
N ILE A 586 -23.76 8.28 8.53
CA ILE A 586 -23.81 7.78 9.89
C ILE A 586 -23.10 8.77 10.81
N SER A 587 -23.87 9.47 11.65
CA SER A 587 -23.33 10.36 12.68
C SER A 587 -23.24 9.62 14.01
N HIS A 588 -22.05 9.18 14.37
CA HIS A 588 -21.76 8.55 15.65
C HIS A 588 -21.82 9.56 16.79
N VAL A 589 -22.23 9.12 17.98
CA VAL A 589 -22.30 9.95 19.19
C VAL A 589 -21.59 9.31 20.37
N GLY A 590 -20.88 10.12 21.17
CA GLY A 590 -20.23 9.69 22.41
C GLY A 590 -18.85 9.10 22.15
N LEU A 591 -18.50 8.00 22.84
CA LEU A 591 -17.18 7.39 22.72
C LEU A 591 -16.91 6.85 21.31
N GLY A 592 -17.91 6.24 20.66
CA GLY A 592 -17.78 5.76 19.28
C GLY A 592 -17.68 6.87 18.22
N ALA A 593 -17.70 8.14 18.62
CA ALA A 593 -17.60 9.31 17.75
C ALA A 593 -16.25 10.04 17.87
N GLU A 594 -15.35 9.56 18.71
CA GLU A 594 -13.97 10.07 18.77
C GLU A 594 -13.17 9.49 17.58
N HIS A 595 -12.27 10.30 17.01
CA HIS A 595 -11.62 10.02 15.73
C HIS A 595 -10.88 8.68 15.68
N LEU A 596 -10.08 8.43 16.72
CA LEU A 596 -9.23 7.25 16.83
C LEU A 596 -10.03 6.02 17.28
N VAL A 597 -11.22 6.21 17.84
CA VAL A 597 -12.11 5.15 18.31
C VAL A 597 -13.12 4.70 17.24
N MET A 598 -13.68 5.62 16.45
CA MET A 598 -14.84 5.37 15.58
C MET A 598 -14.63 4.16 14.65
N CYS A 599 -13.53 4.17 13.89
CA CYS A 599 -13.15 3.07 13.00
C CYS A 599 -12.32 1.97 13.67
N LYS A 600 -12.30 1.94 15.00
CA LYS A 600 -11.66 0.91 15.82
C LYS A 600 -12.58 0.37 16.91
N ASN A 601 -13.87 0.68 16.86
CA ASN A 601 -14.78 0.21 17.90
C ASN A 601 -15.45 -1.13 17.53
N GLY A 602 -15.04 -1.77 16.43
CA GLY A 602 -15.60 -3.05 15.99
C GLY A 602 -17.07 -2.97 15.56
N MET A 603 -17.56 -1.78 15.17
CA MET A 603 -18.95 -1.53 14.77
C MET A 603 -19.21 -1.88 13.30
N TRP A 604 -18.44 -2.83 12.74
CA TRP A 604 -18.39 -3.10 11.31
C TRP A 604 -19.69 -3.68 10.76
N ASP A 605 -20.57 -4.21 11.61
CA ASP A 605 -21.90 -4.69 11.22
C ASP A 605 -22.74 -3.59 10.55
N ILE A 606 -22.52 -2.30 10.90
CA ILE A 606 -23.15 -1.18 10.20
C ILE A 606 -22.75 -1.17 8.71
N ALA A 607 -21.46 -1.29 8.42
CA ALA A 607 -20.93 -1.21 7.05
C ALA A 607 -21.13 -2.52 6.27
N THR A 608 -20.94 -3.69 6.89
CA THR A 608 -21.07 -4.99 6.22
C THR A 608 -22.51 -5.30 5.82
N ASN A 609 -23.50 -4.83 6.60
CA ASN A 609 -24.93 -4.92 6.26
C ASN A 609 -25.30 -4.04 5.06
N TRP A 610 -24.69 -2.86 4.93
CA TRP A 610 -24.92 -1.96 3.80
C TRP A 610 -24.20 -2.41 2.51
N LEU A 611 -23.02 -3.03 2.65
CA LEU A 611 -22.15 -3.34 1.52
C LEU A 611 -22.84 -4.21 0.46
N GLY A 612 -23.70 -5.17 0.87
CA GLY A 612 -24.45 -6.03 -0.05
C GLY A 612 -23.58 -6.79 -1.05
N ASP A 613 -24.14 -7.15 -2.20
CA ASP A 613 -23.53 -7.94 -3.29
C ASP A 613 -23.61 -7.24 -4.66
N GLN A 614 -23.95 -5.95 -4.66
CA GLN A 614 -24.20 -5.18 -5.88
C GLN A 614 -22.93 -4.99 -6.71
N ALA A 615 -22.99 -5.37 -7.99
CA ALA A 615 -21.97 -5.07 -8.99
C ALA A 615 -21.96 -3.57 -9.37
N ARG A 616 -20.81 -3.07 -9.83
CA ARG A 616 -20.68 -1.70 -10.35
C ARG A 616 -21.57 -1.48 -11.55
N GLN A 617 -21.96 -0.22 -11.79
CA GLN A 617 -22.57 0.15 -13.06
C GLN A 617 -21.51 0.11 -14.16
N VAL A 618 -21.76 -0.65 -15.23
CA VAL A 618 -20.83 -0.72 -16.38
C VAL A 618 -21.21 0.32 -17.44
N ASP A 619 -22.48 0.30 -17.84
CA ASP A 619 -23.05 1.19 -18.87
C ASP A 619 -24.30 1.91 -18.34
N PRO A 620 -24.17 2.79 -17.34
CA PRO A 620 -25.31 3.51 -16.78
C PRO A 620 -25.94 4.43 -17.83
N GLN A 621 -27.26 4.59 -17.79
CA GLN A 621 -27.99 5.43 -18.75
C GLN A 621 -27.66 6.93 -18.64
N HIS A 622 -27.21 7.36 -17.46
CA HIS A 622 -26.95 8.76 -17.14
C HIS A 622 -25.58 8.87 -16.48
N VAL A 623 -24.67 9.63 -17.09
CA VAL A 623 -23.31 9.87 -16.59
C VAL A 623 -23.15 11.34 -16.23
N THR A 624 -22.87 11.62 -14.96
CA THR A 624 -22.40 12.93 -14.50
C THR A 624 -20.95 12.79 -14.05
N PHE A 625 -20.07 13.69 -14.49
CA PHE A 625 -18.65 13.66 -14.15
C PHE A 625 -18.06 15.06 -14.00
N VAL A 626 -17.21 15.22 -12.98
CA VAL A 626 -16.38 16.41 -12.77
C VAL A 626 -14.96 16.11 -13.23
N ARG A 627 -14.52 16.88 -14.23
CA ARG A 627 -13.15 16.89 -14.71
C ARG A 627 -12.32 17.87 -13.88
N ASN A 628 -11.25 17.37 -13.27
CA ASN A 628 -10.34 18.16 -12.45
C ASN A 628 -8.87 17.95 -12.88
N PRO A 629 -8.35 18.76 -13.81
CA PRO A 629 -6.98 18.62 -14.29
C PRO A 629 -5.93 18.90 -13.20
N LEU A 630 -6.29 19.63 -12.14
CA LEU A 630 -5.38 19.93 -11.02
C LEU A 630 -5.10 18.72 -10.13
N MET A 631 -5.91 17.66 -10.22
CA MET A 631 -5.69 16.40 -9.49
C MET A 631 -4.99 15.31 -10.32
N ASP A 632 -4.66 15.57 -11.59
CA ASP A 632 -3.98 14.59 -12.43
C ASP A 632 -2.49 14.50 -12.11
N ASP A 633 -1.94 13.29 -12.20
CA ASP A 633 -0.52 12.98 -12.11
C ASP A 633 -0.15 12.11 -13.34
N PRO A 634 0.03 12.70 -14.52
CA PRO A 634 0.29 11.95 -15.75
C PRO A 634 1.58 11.13 -15.71
N GLY A 635 2.61 11.58 -14.99
CA GLY A 635 3.86 10.84 -14.78
C GLY A 635 3.65 9.56 -13.96
N ALA A 636 2.67 9.56 -13.07
CA ALA A 636 2.22 8.40 -12.32
C ALA A 636 1.08 7.62 -13.01
N GLY A 637 0.66 8.01 -14.22
CA GLY A 637 -0.42 7.36 -14.95
C GLY A 637 -1.82 7.59 -14.37
N LEU A 638 -2.00 8.64 -13.56
CA LEU A 638 -3.28 9.02 -12.95
C LEU A 638 -3.87 10.23 -13.66
N VAL A 639 -4.55 9.99 -14.77
CA VAL A 639 -5.32 11.04 -15.49
C VAL A 639 -6.79 10.67 -15.44
N ALA A 640 -7.61 11.54 -14.84
CA ALA A 640 -9.03 11.31 -14.64
C ALA A 640 -9.85 12.04 -15.71
N ASP A 641 -9.89 11.49 -16.92
CA ASP A 641 -10.58 12.03 -18.10
C ASP A 641 -11.59 11.05 -18.70
N LYS A 642 -12.03 10.07 -17.90
CA LYS A 642 -12.96 9.02 -18.30
C LYS A 642 -14.00 8.74 -17.22
N ALA A 643 -15.22 8.45 -17.64
CA ALA A 643 -16.25 7.87 -16.80
C ALA A 643 -17.21 7.00 -17.64
N TYR A 644 -17.23 5.69 -17.38
CA TYR A 644 -18.13 4.74 -18.04
C TYR A 644 -17.92 4.73 -19.56
N TRP A 645 -18.93 5.14 -20.35
CA TRP A 645 -18.88 5.24 -21.82
C TRP A 645 -18.49 6.65 -22.33
N LEU A 646 -18.10 7.55 -21.44
CA LEU A 646 -17.45 8.82 -21.76
C LEU A 646 -15.94 8.72 -21.58
N SER A 647 -15.17 9.23 -22.53
CA SER A 647 -13.70 9.35 -22.48
C SER A 647 -13.23 10.69 -23.04
N ASP A 648 -11.93 10.95 -22.99
CA ASP A 648 -11.29 12.19 -23.47
C ASP A 648 -11.96 13.46 -22.93
N ILE A 649 -12.43 13.41 -21.69
CA ILE A 649 -13.14 14.53 -21.05
C ILE A 649 -12.10 15.60 -20.68
N GLN A 650 -12.10 16.73 -21.40
CA GLN A 650 -11.12 17.80 -21.17
C GLN A 650 -11.80 19.11 -20.77
N SER A 651 -11.29 19.75 -19.71
CA SER A 651 -11.63 21.14 -19.38
C SER A 651 -11.10 22.09 -20.48
N ARG A 652 -11.76 23.23 -20.69
CA ARG A 652 -11.27 24.28 -21.63
C ARG A 652 -9.97 24.95 -21.18
N GLY A 653 -9.56 24.73 -19.94
CA GLY A 653 -8.31 25.21 -19.33
C GLY A 653 -8.05 24.44 -18.03
N ASP A 654 -7.31 25.04 -17.11
CA ASP A 654 -6.86 24.36 -15.89
C ASP A 654 -7.92 24.37 -14.76
N GLU A 655 -9.08 25.00 -15.00
CA GLU A 655 -10.20 25.01 -14.07
C GLU A 655 -11.02 23.71 -14.17
N LEU A 656 -11.74 23.40 -13.08
CA LEU A 656 -12.68 22.28 -13.08
C LEU A 656 -13.82 22.51 -14.08
N GLY A 657 -14.25 21.42 -14.70
CA GLY A 657 -15.43 21.36 -15.57
C GLY A 657 -16.36 20.24 -15.13
N ALA A 658 -17.63 20.32 -15.50
CA ALA A 658 -18.59 19.24 -15.34
C ALA A 658 -19.26 18.92 -16.67
N VAL A 659 -19.55 17.63 -16.85
CA VAL A 659 -20.37 17.12 -17.94
C VAL A 659 -21.44 16.19 -17.38
N ASP A 660 -22.62 16.25 -17.97
CA ASP A 660 -23.81 15.49 -17.62
C ASP A 660 -24.45 14.99 -18.91
N VAL A 661 -24.45 13.68 -19.13
CA VAL A 661 -24.93 13.06 -20.37
C VAL A 661 -25.96 11.98 -20.08
N VAL A 662 -27.11 12.10 -20.74
CA VAL A 662 -28.24 11.19 -20.63
C VAL A 662 -28.43 10.52 -21.99
N SER A 663 -28.37 9.19 -22.03
CA SER A 663 -28.71 8.42 -23.24
C SER A 663 -30.17 8.01 -23.24
N GLU A 664 -30.94 8.44 -24.25
CA GLU A 664 -32.29 7.90 -24.46
C GLU A 664 -32.24 6.51 -25.11
N GLY A 665 -31.10 6.10 -25.68
CA GLY A 665 -30.96 4.85 -26.45
C GLY A 665 -31.13 3.60 -25.60
N GLN A 666 -30.79 3.66 -24.31
CA GLN A 666 -30.93 2.53 -23.40
C GLN A 666 -32.39 2.23 -22.97
N GLY A 667 -33.37 3.07 -23.36
CA GLY A 667 -34.78 2.86 -23.03
C GLY A 667 -35.05 2.91 -21.52
N ARG A 668 -34.29 3.74 -20.81
CA ARG A 668 -34.36 3.92 -19.36
C ARG A 668 -34.34 5.40 -19.01
N THR A 669 -34.92 5.74 -17.86
CA THR A 669 -34.81 7.08 -17.24
C THR A 669 -34.55 6.91 -15.75
N ASP A 670 -34.01 7.97 -15.13
CA ASP A 670 -33.81 8.00 -13.69
C ASP A 670 -35.09 7.69 -12.90
N PRO A 671 -34.98 6.98 -11.78
CA PRO A 671 -36.07 6.86 -10.82
C PRO A 671 -36.43 8.23 -10.23
N ALA A 672 -37.62 8.33 -9.65
CA ALA A 672 -37.96 9.50 -8.86
C ALA A 672 -37.06 9.57 -7.60
N VAL A 673 -36.49 10.74 -7.32
CA VAL A 673 -35.66 10.98 -6.13
C VAL A 673 -36.46 10.66 -4.86
N ALA A 674 -36.04 9.63 -4.13
CA ALA A 674 -36.70 9.22 -2.90
C ALA A 674 -36.52 10.27 -1.78
N PRO A 675 -37.47 10.41 -0.85
CA PRO A 675 -37.26 11.26 0.32
C PRO A 675 -36.13 10.69 1.21
N VAL A 676 -35.39 11.57 1.87
CA VAL A 676 -34.36 11.17 2.83
C VAL A 676 -34.99 10.55 4.07
N GLY A 677 -34.57 9.33 4.40
CA GLY A 677 -34.90 8.64 5.64
C GLY A 677 -33.99 9.06 6.79
N ARG A 678 -34.51 9.01 8.02
CA ARG A 678 -33.75 9.29 9.25
C ARG A 678 -34.09 8.29 10.34
N GLU A 679 -33.08 7.68 10.93
CA GLU A 679 -33.22 6.67 11.98
C GLU A 679 -32.20 6.91 13.08
N VAL A 680 -32.62 6.78 14.34
CA VAL A 680 -31.69 6.68 15.47
C VAL A 680 -31.53 5.21 15.81
N LYS A 681 -30.29 4.72 15.78
CA LYS A 681 -29.93 3.33 16.05
C LYS A 681 -28.78 3.28 17.05
N ALA A 682 -28.42 2.06 17.45
CA ALA A 682 -27.22 1.81 18.21
C ALA A 682 -26.59 0.49 17.77
N GLU A 683 -25.28 0.37 17.90
CA GLU A 683 -24.51 -0.84 17.62
C GLU A 683 -23.66 -1.22 18.83
N GLU A 684 -23.38 -2.51 18.99
CA GLU A 684 -22.41 -2.97 19.98
C GLU A 684 -20.98 -2.72 19.50
N GLY A 685 -20.10 -2.32 20.41
CA GLY A 685 -18.70 -2.06 20.10
C GLY A 685 -17.75 -2.67 21.12
N THR A 686 -16.46 -2.57 20.85
CA THR A 686 -15.38 -3.06 21.70
C THR A 686 -15.15 -2.14 22.90
N PHE A 687 -15.10 -0.83 22.67
CA PHE A 687 -14.78 0.18 23.68
C PHE A 687 -16.01 0.67 24.44
N SER A 688 -17.19 0.61 23.82
CA SER A 688 -18.47 0.86 24.47
C SER A 688 -19.47 -0.20 24.06
N PRO A 689 -20.22 -0.80 25.00
CA PRO A 689 -21.22 -1.83 24.69
C PRO A 689 -22.44 -1.27 23.94
N VAL A 690 -22.65 0.05 23.96
CA VAL A 690 -23.76 0.70 23.24
C VAL A 690 -23.23 1.97 22.58
N ASN A 691 -23.32 2.03 21.26
CA ASN A 691 -22.84 3.16 20.45
C ASN A 691 -24.01 3.73 19.63
N PRO A 692 -24.68 4.78 20.14
CA PRO A 692 -25.77 5.40 19.40
C PRO A 692 -25.26 6.14 18.17
N TYR A 693 -26.04 6.09 17.09
CA TYR A 693 -25.78 6.83 15.86
C TYR A 693 -27.08 7.32 15.21
N LEU A 694 -26.97 8.43 14.50
CA LEU A 694 -28.01 8.90 13.57
C LEU A 694 -27.66 8.41 12.17
N ARG A 695 -28.58 7.67 11.55
CA ARG A 695 -28.52 7.24 10.15
C ARG A 695 -29.42 8.15 9.32
N GLU A 696 -28.84 8.90 8.39
CA GLU A 696 -29.56 9.60 7.32
C GLU A 696 -29.27 8.89 6.01
N PHE A 697 -30.29 8.58 5.20
CA PHE A 697 -30.07 7.77 4.01
C PHE A 697 -31.06 8.05 2.90
N ARG A 698 -30.64 7.75 1.67
CA ARG A 698 -31.49 7.62 0.48
C ARG A 698 -30.93 6.46 -0.34
N HIS A 699 -31.79 5.53 -0.75
CA HIS A 699 -31.41 4.50 -1.71
C HIS A 699 -32.12 4.79 -3.03
N SER A 700 -31.36 4.67 -4.11
CA SER A 700 -31.90 4.86 -5.46
C SER A 700 -32.83 3.69 -5.80
N GLY A 701 -33.94 4.01 -6.46
CA GLY A 701 -34.77 2.97 -7.08
C GLY A 701 -34.12 2.40 -8.34
N ASP A 702 -34.70 1.33 -8.88
CA ASP A 702 -34.30 0.86 -10.20
C ASP A 702 -34.63 1.90 -11.27
N ALA A 703 -33.78 1.99 -12.30
CA ALA A 703 -34.08 2.80 -13.48
C ALA A 703 -35.43 2.39 -14.09
N VAL A 704 -36.22 3.38 -14.52
CA VAL A 704 -37.58 3.17 -15.02
C VAL A 704 -37.54 2.96 -16.52
N GLU A 705 -38.31 1.99 -17.03
CA GLU A 705 -38.47 1.80 -18.48
C GLU A 705 -39.00 3.07 -19.16
N ALA A 706 -38.37 3.43 -20.26
CA ALA A 706 -38.71 4.59 -21.09
C ALA A 706 -38.68 4.21 -22.58
N GLU A 707 -39.11 5.13 -23.44
CA GLU A 707 -38.96 4.97 -24.89
C GLU A 707 -37.46 5.04 -25.24
N SER A 708 -37.00 4.07 -26.04
CA SER A 708 -35.63 4.08 -26.57
C SER A 708 -35.59 4.95 -27.82
N ASN A 709 -34.79 6.03 -27.76
CA ASN A 709 -34.58 6.95 -28.87
C ASN A 709 -33.09 7.10 -29.16
N ASP A 710 -32.75 7.31 -30.42
CA ASP A 710 -31.36 7.52 -30.85
C ASP A 710 -30.88 8.96 -30.56
N VAL A 711 -30.78 9.30 -29.27
CA VAL A 711 -30.59 10.67 -28.77
C VAL A 711 -29.66 10.69 -27.55
N LEU A 712 -28.78 11.68 -27.51
CA LEU A 712 -27.97 12.05 -26.34
C LEU A 712 -28.35 13.48 -25.89
N ASP A 713 -28.79 13.66 -24.65
CA ASP A 713 -28.89 14.97 -23.99
C ASP A 713 -27.58 15.23 -23.26
N ILE A 714 -26.85 16.26 -23.70
CA ILE A 714 -25.50 16.60 -23.23
C ILE A 714 -25.53 17.99 -22.62
N ARG A 715 -25.19 18.08 -21.34
CA ARG A 715 -24.96 19.34 -20.63
C ARG A 715 -23.51 19.46 -20.23
N SER A 716 -22.94 20.64 -20.43
CA SER A 716 -21.53 20.90 -20.13
C SER A 716 -21.33 22.29 -19.51
N ALA A 717 -20.47 22.34 -18.50
CA ALA A 717 -20.05 23.57 -17.85
C ALA A 717 -18.53 23.55 -17.65
N GLY A 718 -17.77 24.34 -18.41
CA GLY A 718 -16.30 24.38 -18.35
C GLY A 718 -15.57 23.31 -19.17
N VAL A 719 -16.24 22.24 -19.61
CA VAL A 719 -15.66 21.17 -20.44
C VAL A 719 -15.64 21.57 -21.92
N GLY A 720 -14.53 21.33 -22.59
CA GLY A 720 -14.27 21.69 -23.98
C GLY A 720 -14.30 20.52 -24.95
N GLU A 721 -14.13 19.29 -24.46
CA GLU A 721 -14.08 18.09 -25.28
C GLU A 721 -14.62 16.89 -24.51
N ILE A 722 -15.37 16.03 -25.21
CA ILE A 722 -15.75 14.69 -24.78
C ILE A 722 -15.77 13.73 -25.98
N THR A 723 -15.46 12.47 -25.71
CA THR A 723 -15.72 11.33 -26.59
C THR A 723 -16.79 10.44 -25.97
N VAL A 724 -17.78 10.03 -26.77
CA VAL A 724 -18.85 9.11 -26.39
C VAL A 724 -18.64 7.79 -27.14
N ASP A 725 -18.70 6.68 -26.41
CA ASP A 725 -18.85 5.34 -27.01
C ASP A 725 -20.34 5.09 -27.32
N PRO A 726 -20.75 5.14 -28.61
CA PRO A 726 -22.16 5.05 -28.97
C PRO A 726 -22.74 3.65 -28.71
N GLU A 727 -21.96 2.58 -28.86
CA GLU A 727 -22.43 1.20 -28.63
C GLU A 727 -22.78 1.00 -27.15
N ARG A 728 -21.88 1.44 -26.25
CA ARG A 728 -22.11 1.35 -24.80
C ARG A 728 -23.18 2.33 -24.31
N ALA A 729 -23.30 3.49 -24.94
CA ALA A 729 -24.40 4.41 -24.70
C ALA A 729 -25.75 3.89 -25.27
N GLY A 730 -25.75 2.87 -26.12
CA GLY A 730 -26.97 2.30 -26.72
C GLY A 730 -27.56 3.13 -27.86
N VAL A 731 -26.74 3.91 -28.57
CA VAL A 731 -27.12 4.79 -29.68
C VAL A 731 -26.32 4.48 -30.95
N GLY A 732 -26.78 4.99 -32.10
CA GLY A 732 -26.12 4.87 -33.40
C GLY A 732 -25.13 6.00 -33.69
N CYS A 733 -24.36 5.85 -34.78
CA CYS A 733 -23.46 6.90 -35.26
C CYS A 733 -24.20 8.15 -35.76
N ASP A 734 -25.50 8.05 -36.06
CA ASP A 734 -26.38 9.15 -36.50
C ASP A 734 -27.25 9.72 -35.37
N ALA A 735 -26.97 9.38 -34.11
CA ALA A 735 -27.70 9.88 -32.94
C ALA A 735 -27.86 11.41 -32.93
N GLU A 736 -29.03 11.89 -32.51
CA GLU A 736 -29.29 13.31 -32.30
C GLU A 736 -28.56 13.79 -31.04
N LEU A 737 -27.76 14.86 -31.17
CA LEU A 737 -27.03 15.48 -30.06
C LEU A 737 -27.80 16.72 -29.58
N LYS A 738 -28.48 16.63 -28.43
CA LYS A 738 -29.13 17.77 -27.77
C LYS A 738 -28.14 18.40 -26.79
N VAL A 739 -27.41 19.42 -27.23
CA VAL A 739 -26.29 19.99 -26.47
C VAL A 739 -26.64 21.34 -25.84
N ALA A 740 -26.44 21.46 -24.53
CA ALA A 740 -26.40 22.72 -23.79
C ALA A 740 -25.03 22.90 -23.13
N THR A 741 -24.29 23.93 -23.52
CA THR A 741 -22.93 24.19 -23.03
C THR A 741 -22.73 25.68 -22.75
N ASP A 742 -21.95 26.03 -21.74
CA ASP A 742 -21.61 27.42 -21.37
C ASP A 742 -20.42 28.01 -22.17
N GLY A 743 -19.84 27.22 -23.07
CA GLY A 743 -18.81 27.63 -24.03
C GLY A 743 -18.59 26.56 -25.11
N PRO A 744 -17.55 26.71 -25.97
CA PRO A 744 -17.22 25.72 -26.99
C PRO A 744 -17.06 24.30 -26.43
N LEU A 745 -17.77 23.33 -27.01
CA LEU A 745 -17.67 21.90 -26.71
C LEU A 745 -17.54 21.11 -28.01
N ALA A 746 -16.51 20.28 -28.11
CA ALA A 746 -16.39 19.24 -29.13
C ALA A 746 -16.93 17.91 -28.60
N VAL A 747 -17.80 17.26 -29.37
CA VAL A 747 -18.35 15.94 -29.07
C VAL A 747 -17.95 14.98 -30.18
N THR A 748 -17.19 13.94 -29.84
CA THR A 748 -16.78 12.88 -30.76
C THR A 748 -17.57 11.60 -30.48
N LEU A 749 -18.11 10.95 -31.50
CA LEU A 749 -18.65 9.58 -31.39
C LEU A 749 -17.57 8.59 -31.81
N ALA A 750 -17.06 7.81 -30.84
CA ALA A 750 -15.99 6.85 -31.07
C ALA A 750 -16.37 5.84 -32.16
N GLY A 751 -15.46 5.59 -33.10
CA GLY A 751 -15.69 4.66 -34.21
C GLY A 751 -16.63 5.13 -35.33
N CYS A 752 -17.17 6.36 -35.26
CA CYS A 752 -18.18 6.86 -36.20
C CYS A 752 -17.68 7.91 -37.22
N ASP A 753 -16.38 8.23 -37.25
CA ASP A 753 -15.81 9.34 -38.04
C ASP A 753 -16.61 10.66 -37.89
N ARG A 754 -17.19 10.90 -36.71
CA ARG A 754 -18.11 12.01 -36.42
C ARG A 754 -17.65 12.79 -35.20
N THR A 755 -17.32 14.06 -35.42
CA THR A 755 -17.06 15.07 -34.38
C THR A 755 -17.86 16.32 -34.71
N GLU A 756 -18.62 16.83 -33.74
CA GLU A 756 -19.40 18.06 -33.86
C GLU A 756 -18.97 19.08 -32.80
N THR A 757 -19.10 20.37 -33.10
CA THR A 757 -18.70 21.46 -32.19
C THR A 757 -19.87 22.39 -31.92
N PHE A 758 -20.01 22.79 -30.66
CA PHE A 758 -21.11 23.61 -30.16
C PHE A 758 -20.57 24.81 -29.37
N ASP A 759 -20.85 26.04 -29.80
CA ASP A 759 -20.31 27.28 -29.19
C ASP A 759 -21.14 27.83 -28.00
N GLY A 760 -22.07 27.05 -27.43
CA GLY A 760 -23.16 27.51 -26.56
C GLY A 760 -22.80 28.50 -25.44
N THR A 761 -23.81 29.19 -24.89
CA THR A 761 -23.65 30.17 -23.80
C THR A 761 -24.45 29.83 -22.54
N ASP A 762 -25.09 28.66 -22.50
CA ASP A 762 -25.94 28.19 -21.42
C ASP A 762 -25.76 26.68 -21.26
N SER A 763 -25.33 26.25 -20.08
CA SER A 763 -25.08 24.85 -19.72
C SER A 763 -26.36 24.04 -19.47
N GLY A 764 -27.55 24.61 -19.72
CA GLY A 764 -28.82 23.93 -19.48
C GLY A 764 -29.10 23.74 -17.99
N GLY A 765 -28.55 24.63 -17.15
CA GLY A 765 -28.67 24.57 -15.69
C GLY A 765 -27.60 23.73 -14.99
N LEU A 766 -26.68 23.08 -15.70
CA LEU A 766 -25.54 22.41 -15.09
C LEU A 766 -24.60 23.46 -14.47
N LYS A 767 -24.39 23.37 -13.16
CA LYS A 767 -23.51 24.31 -12.44
C LYS A 767 -22.05 23.95 -12.72
N LYS A 768 -21.24 24.95 -13.11
CA LYS A 768 -19.79 24.79 -13.16
C LYS A 768 -19.24 24.57 -11.74
N PRO A 769 -18.50 23.47 -11.47
CA PRO A 769 -17.85 23.26 -10.18
C PRO A 769 -16.85 24.38 -9.87
N ALA A 770 -16.70 24.75 -8.61
CA ALA A 770 -15.73 25.76 -8.23
C ALA A 770 -14.31 25.18 -8.30
N THR A 771 -13.35 25.95 -8.78
CA THR A 771 -11.93 25.59 -8.67
C THR A 771 -11.44 26.07 -7.32
N TYR A 772 -11.19 25.12 -6.41
CA TYR A 772 -10.64 25.43 -5.10
C TYR A 772 -9.16 25.81 -5.25
N ASP A 773 -8.87 27.11 -5.17
CA ASP A 773 -7.52 27.65 -5.21
C ASP A 773 -7.41 28.72 -4.11
N PRO A 774 -7.29 28.31 -2.84
CA PRO A 774 -7.23 29.26 -1.74
C PRO A 774 -5.95 30.10 -1.86
N PRO A 775 -6.03 31.43 -1.69
CA PRO A 775 -4.85 32.28 -1.74
C PRO A 775 -3.90 31.91 -0.59
N ASP A 776 -2.60 31.88 -0.89
CA ASP A 776 -1.59 31.55 0.09
C ASP A 776 -1.51 32.66 1.17
N PRO A 777 -1.87 32.37 2.43
CA PRO A 777 -1.92 33.36 3.51
C PRO A 777 -0.51 33.86 3.91
N LEU A 778 0.55 33.11 3.59
CA LEU A 778 1.94 33.41 3.92
C LEU A 778 2.76 33.91 2.74
N GLU A 779 2.22 33.93 1.51
CA GLU A 779 2.90 34.46 0.33
C GLU A 779 3.53 35.85 0.58
N PRO A 780 2.85 36.80 1.28
CA PRO A 780 3.43 38.12 1.53
C PRO A 780 4.57 38.12 2.57
N LEU A 781 4.67 37.08 3.40
CA LEU A 781 5.61 36.99 4.54
C LEU A 781 6.90 36.24 4.18
N GLY A 782 6.89 35.37 3.16
CA GLY A 782 8.03 34.53 2.79
C GLY A 782 8.36 33.46 3.85
N ASN A 783 9.52 32.80 3.74
CA ASN A 783 9.96 31.81 4.72
C ASN A 783 10.71 32.49 5.90
N PRO A 784 10.11 32.59 7.11
CA PRO A 784 10.76 33.22 8.26
C PRO A 784 11.94 32.39 8.84
N LEU A 785 12.06 31.12 8.46
CA LEU A 785 13.12 30.20 8.90
C LEU A 785 14.26 30.05 7.87
N GLN A 786 14.24 30.81 6.77
CA GLN A 786 15.27 30.71 5.74
C GLN A 786 16.66 31.06 6.30
N GLY A 787 17.52 30.05 6.42
CA GLY A 787 18.89 30.19 6.96
C GLY A 787 19.03 30.03 8.48
N ALA A 788 17.97 29.70 9.21
CA ALA A 788 18.09 29.28 10.61
C ALA A 788 18.61 27.84 10.69
N PRO A 789 19.63 27.53 11.52
CA PRO A 789 20.06 26.17 11.74
C PRO A 789 18.98 25.43 12.52
N VAL A 790 18.18 24.63 11.83
CA VAL A 790 17.28 23.65 12.41
C VAL A 790 18.00 22.29 12.33
N PRO A 791 18.02 21.47 13.40
CA PRO A 791 18.54 20.10 13.32
C PRO A 791 17.93 19.37 12.12
N PRO A 792 18.65 18.47 11.42
CA PRO A 792 18.21 17.89 10.15
C PRO A 792 16.85 17.20 10.18
N GLU A 793 16.35 16.74 11.33
CA GLU A 793 14.98 16.25 11.59
C GLU A 793 14.72 16.35 13.11
N VAL A 794 13.49 16.67 13.55
CA VAL A 794 13.16 16.77 15.01
C VAL A 794 12.91 15.38 15.65
N GLY A 795 13.11 14.28 14.90
CA GLY A 795 12.87 12.90 15.34
C GLY A 795 14.06 12.15 15.96
N ASN A 796 15.23 12.79 16.12
CA ASN A 796 16.46 12.13 16.60
C ASN A 796 16.67 12.26 18.12
N LEU A 797 15.59 12.43 18.90
CA LEU A 797 15.70 12.38 20.35
C LEU A 797 16.07 10.96 20.78
N PRO A 798 17.05 10.77 21.67
CA PRO A 798 17.45 9.44 22.09
C PRO A 798 16.29 8.66 22.74
N GLN A 799 16.22 7.36 22.46
CA GLN A 799 15.17 6.49 22.97
C GLN A 799 15.20 6.44 24.51
N PRO A 800 14.06 6.62 25.19
CA PRO A 800 13.99 6.33 26.62
C PRO A 800 14.23 4.83 26.86
N PRO A 801 14.56 4.40 28.10
CA PRO A 801 14.66 2.98 28.43
C PRO A 801 13.42 2.22 27.97
N LEU A 802 13.63 0.99 27.47
CA LEU A 802 12.53 0.09 27.08
C LEU A 802 11.51 0.04 28.22
N GLN A 803 10.27 0.33 27.88
CA GLN A 803 9.18 0.25 28.83
C GLN A 803 8.43 -1.06 28.57
N ASP A 804 8.46 -2.00 29.52
CA ASP A 804 7.55 -3.16 29.55
C ASP A 804 6.12 -2.71 29.92
N VAL A 805 5.66 -1.62 29.32
CA VAL A 805 4.28 -1.19 29.46
C VAL A 805 3.48 -2.07 28.50
N PRO A 806 2.49 -2.85 28.98
CA PRO A 806 1.60 -3.56 28.08
C PRO A 806 1.03 -2.54 27.08
N PRO A 807 0.85 -2.93 25.81
CA PRO A 807 0.52 -1.99 24.75
C PRO A 807 -0.59 -1.04 25.19
N LEU A 808 -0.29 0.26 25.15
CA LEU A 808 -1.28 1.32 25.40
C LEU A 808 -2.27 1.30 24.24
N ARG A 809 -3.25 0.40 24.31
CA ARG A 809 -4.45 0.47 23.48
C ARG A 809 -5.29 1.60 24.02
N PHE A 810 -5.69 2.53 23.17
CA PHE A 810 -6.51 3.66 23.57
C PHE A 810 -7.93 3.46 23.05
N PRO A 811 -8.93 3.29 23.95
CA PRO A 811 -8.80 3.00 25.40
C PRO A 811 -8.36 1.54 25.69
N PRO A 812 -7.88 1.23 26.90
CA PRO A 812 -7.35 -0.10 27.22
C PRO A 812 -8.41 -1.20 27.00
N ASN A 813 -7.97 -2.36 26.49
CA ASN A 813 -8.80 -3.56 26.37
C ASN A 813 -9.59 -3.82 27.68
N GLN A 814 -10.79 -4.38 27.55
CA GLN A 814 -11.56 -4.81 28.72
C GLN A 814 -10.80 -5.87 29.52
N LEU A 815 -10.89 -5.80 30.86
CA LEU A 815 -10.38 -6.84 31.76
C LEU A 815 -10.98 -8.21 31.39
N GLY A 816 -10.16 -9.10 30.83
CA GLY A 816 -10.56 -10.46 30.46
C GLY A 816 -10.53 -10.78 28.96
N GLN A 817 -10.21 -9.82 28.09
CA GLN A 817 -9.76 -10.15 26.73
C GLN A 817 -8.30 -10.64 26.79
N ASP A 818 -8.04 -11.81 26.23
CA ASP A 818 -6.68 -12.34 26.11
C ASP A 818 -5.85 -11.32 25.29
N PRO A 819 -4.72 -10.81 25.83
CA PRO A 819 -3.86 -9.86 25.12
C PRO A 819 -3.10 -10.49 23.95
N ALA A 820 -3.26 -11.79 23.69
CA ALA A 820 -2.82 -12.37 22.43
C ALA A 820 -3.42 -11.57 21.26
N PRO A 821 -2.68 -11.40 20.15
CA PRO A 821 -3.27 -11.09 18.85
C PRO A 821 -4.50 -11.99 18.61
N GLY A 822 -5.28 -11.77 17.56
CA GLY A 822 -5.99 -12.91 16.98
C GLY A 822 -4.92 -13.92 16.60
N ASP A 823 -4.59 -14.80 17.54
CA ASP A 823 -3.63 -15.90 17.54
C ASP A 823 -2.64 -15.94 16.40
N GLY A 824 -1.95 -14.82 16.10
CA GLY A 824 -1.13 -14.57 14.91
C GLY A 824 0.03 -15.54 14.63
N ALA A 825 0.03 -16.73 15.22
CA ALA A 825 0.17 -17.89 14.36
C ALA A 825 -0.68 -17.66 13.09
N GLN A 826 -0.05 -17.73 11.91
CA GLN A 826 -0.73 -18.49 10.86
C GLN A 826 -1.24 -19.75 11.58
N GLU A 827 -2.56 -19.94 11.71
CA GLU A 827 -3.09 -21.17 12.32
C GLU A 827 -2.24 -22.31 11.76
N ASN A 828 -1.51 -23.02 12.63
CA ASN A 828 -0.51 -24.00 12.19
C ASN A 828 -1.17 -24.83 11.08
N PRO A 829 -0.53 -25.05 9.92
CA PRO A 829 -1.08 -25.95 8.93
C PRO A 829 -1.33 -27.26 9.65
N VAL A 830 -2.60 -27.60 9.87
CA VAL A 830 -2.98 -28.83 10.56
C VAL A 830 -2.39 -29.94 9.69
N PRO A 831 -1.42 -30.73 10.17
CA PRO A 831 -0.94 -31.85 9.41
C PRO A 831 -2.10 -32.84 9.35
N ASP A 832 -2.69 -32.99 8.19
CA ASP A 832 -3.68 -34.01 7.95
C ASP A 832 -3.00 -35.37 8.17
N GLY A 833 -3.38 -36.06 9.24
CA GLY A 833 -2.97 -37.44 9.50
C GLY A 833 -2.15 -37.66 10.76
N THR A 834 -2.84 -37.92 11.88
CA THR A 834 -2.57 -39.15 12.66
C THR A 834 -3.87 -39.69 13.21
N GLU A 835 -4.35 -40.80 12.63
CA GLU A 835 -5.30 -41.70 13.29
C GLU A 835 -4.73 -42.14 14.64
N GLN A 836 -5.46 -41.91 15.73
CA GLN A 836 -5.50 -42.84 16.87
C GLN A 836 -6.87 -42.76 17.56
N GLY A 837 -7.63 -43.86 17.51
CA GLY A 837 -8.78 -44.13 18.39
C GLY A 837 -10.03 -44.62 17.70
#